data_AF-A0A2A4JA74-F1
#
_entry.id   AF-A0A2A4JA74-F1
#
_cell.length_a   1.000
_cell.length_b   1.000
_cell.length_c   1.000
_cell.angle_alpha   90.00
_cell.angle_beta   90.00
_cell.angle_gamma   90.00
#
_symmetry.space_group_name_H-M   'P 1'
#
loop_
_entity.id
_entity.type
_entity.pdbx_description
1 polymer ?
#
loop_
_entity_poly.entity_id
_entity_poly.type
_entity_poly.pdbx_seq_one_letter_code
_entity_poly.pdbx_strand_id
1 'polypeptide(L)'
;MVTVSDGHVNIKPLKEEWRALLVHYAGPTAVIVVAVLLIAVLPLAGLFWCCCYWCRMGRRRRPFDRKYDACLKGILAIILIGLLTLFLFGVVCAFATDSQVETGTAEAADSLKAGIRDTREFLNATQAHARWLLVVNYKELEIKLNSMLYSIGVTASVKLGEFSRAVSVTTLNKLVQQLDGVRDQLHSVHALTGTLRAKAEELNSGLRKVKNQLLQTLAKCDQPKCRALQDKYKIGQLDTEIQYSQMPDVTELLNNVSALLDSDIKREVAEGQQVFSDIQRGIQRSVDQHMPDVSHAIADIGKKLEGVADEITWMAGNASAALQRQESSAAELRRLHATYGPYRRYAGLAAAIALLLITCLLAWGLMCGVCGKRPDVYGASDCCNKGAGSKSLLCGMGAMFLLGSGVTLVLLVYFIVGVATQRFVCDPLTEPRDNRLFGDLEQLVDFENMVFNERRDPDFNMTAALLRCHTNQTIYQVLHLHRLLNLSATSGTVRQSLARHVAALRPLLARGDQPVSILRAPARDKLRRLADSGLSDFDFDRILAALETNMTTLALDSLARQLNNTAASLQQPLFAEQVRSLRSAAAALAALMRDVLRPMLHTSAQLNSTATKLRDGLRFNHSSLKDAITYLMHETSEAEVFLNTEGPERVQNADAYPGPLVEAVVEINSDNVCSSTYGNNKVEYCEYNVRSRQPHPSSIVIWSGARDVTGRVTSPAA
;
A
#
# COMPACT_ATOMS: atom_id res chain seq x y z
N MET A 1 -9.13 18.22 51.47
CA MET A 1 -8.80 18.76 52.81
C MET A 1 -7.40 18.36 53.29
N VAL A 2 -6.46 18.15 52.37
CA VAL A 2 -5.04 18.03 52.70
C VAL A 2 -4.33 19.04 51.81
N THR A 3 -3.71 20.07 52.40
CA THR A 3 -2.89 20.99 51.62
C THR A 3 -1.44 20.67 51.93
N VAL A 4 -0.74 20.11 50.95
CA VAL A 4 0.69 19.82 51.01
C VAL A 4 1.44 21.05 50.52
N SER A 5 2.25 21.65 51.39
CA SER A 5 3.34 22.56 50.99
C SER A 5 4.63 21.80 51.25
N ASP A 6 5.48 21.69 50.22
CA ASP A 6 6.84 21.16 50.30
C ASP A 6 6.98 19.74 50.88
N GLY A 7 6.18 18.79 50.37
CA GLY A 7 6.35 17.37 50.69
C GLY A 7 5.94 16.93 52.10
N HIS A 8 5.35 17.83 52.90
CA HIS A 8 4.80 17.51 54.21
C HIS A 8 3.26 17.64 54.24
N VAL A 9 2.61 16.60 54.78
CA VAL A 9 1.16 16.54 54.95
C VAL A 9 0.74 17.44 56.11
N ASN A 10 0.28 18.65 55.80
CA ASN A 10 -0.39 19.51 56.78
C ASN A 10 -1.90 19.27 56.72
N ILE A 11 -2.40 18.51 57.69
CA ILE A 11 -3.84 18.38 57.94
C ILE A 11 -4.32 19.71 58.50
N LYS A 12 -5.07 20.49 57.70
CA LYS A 12 -5.71 21.71 58.23
C LYS A 12 -6.58 21.33 59.45
N PRO A 13 -6.54 22.10 60.54
CA PRO A 13 -7.18 21.70 61.79
C PRO A 13 -8.67 21.44 61.60
N LEU A 14 -9.13 20.29 62.11
CA LEU A 14 -10.49 19.73 62.04
C LEU A 14 -11.64 20.68 62.45
N LYS A 15 -11.31 21.88 62.94
CA LYS A 15 -12.21 22.83 63.58
C LYS A 15 -12.94 23.74 62.58
N GLU A 16 -12.40 23.95 61.37
CA GLU A 16 -12.92 24.98 60.45
C GLU A 16 -13.95 24.46 59.43
N GLU A 17 -13.95 23.17 59.09
CA GLU A 17 -14.88 22.62 58.08
C GLU A 17 -15.64 21.35 58.50
N TRP A 18 -15.74 21.06 59.81
CA TRP A 18 -16.51 19.92 60.31
C TRP A 18 -17.98 19.93 59.82
N ARG A 19 -18.56 21.11 59.59
CA ARG A 19 -19.93 21.29 59.09
C ARG A 19 -20.12 20.84 57.64
N ALA A 20 -19.17 21.13 56.75
CA ALA A 20 -19.26 20.73 55.34
C ALA A 20 -19.08 19.22 55.19
N LEU A 21 -18.17 18.62 55.98
CA LEU A 21 -17.97 17.18 56.04
C LEU A 21 -19.22 16.45 56.57
N LEU A 22 -19.87 16.99 57.62
CA LEU A 22 -21.09 16.43 58.19
C LEU A 22 -22.30 16.51 57.26
N VAL A 23 -22.39 17.50 56.38
CA VAL A 23 -23.52 17.61 55.44
C VAL A 23 -23.39 16.60 54.30
N HIS A 24 -22.17 16.34 53.80
CA HIS A 24 -21.95 15.37 52.72
C HIS A 24 -21.90 13.91 53.22
N TYR A 25 -21.45 13.69 54.47
CA TYR A 25 -21.35 12.37 55.11
C TYR A 25 -22.36 12.16 56.25
N ALA A 26 -23.47 12.91 56.26
CA ALA A 26 -24.47 12.89 57.33
C ALA A 26 -24.93 11.48 57.69
N GLY A 27 -25.19 10.62 56.69
CA GLY A 27 -25.64 9.24 56.87
C GLY A 27 -24.62 8.36 57.60
N PRO A 28 -23.41 8.13 57.04
CA PRO A 28 -22.38 7.35 57.71
C PRO A 28 -21.97 7.90 59.08
N THR A 29 -21.86 9.22 59.21
CA THR A 29 -21.52 9.85 60.50
C THR A 29 -22.63 9.62 61.54
N ALA A 30 -23.91 9.69 61.16
CA ALA A 30 -25.01 9.39 62.08
C ALA A 30 -24.96 7.93 62.58
N VAL A 31 -24.66 6.97 61.71
CA VAL A 31 -24.52 5.55 62.08
C VAL A 31 -23.37 5.35 63.06
N ILE A 32 -22.22 5.98 62.84
CA ILE A 32 -21.07 5.92 63.75
C ILE A 32 -21.44 6.47 65.13
N VAL A 33 -22.10 7.64 65.19
CA VAL A 33 -22.52 8.24 66.46
C VAL A 33 -23.50 7.33 67.21
N VAL A 34 -24.49 6.76 66.52
CA VAL A 34 -25.45 5.82 67.12
C VAL A 34 -24.73 4.56 67.65
N ALA A 35 -23.80 3.99 66.89
CA ALA A 35 -23.04 2.83 67.31
C ALA A 35 -22.17 3.12 68.56
N VAL A 36 -21.47 4.26 68.59
CA VAL A 36 -20.67 4.68 69.74
C VAL A 36 -21.54 4.89 70.99
N LEU A 37 -22.73 5.51 70.81
CA LEU A 37 -23.70 5.64 71.91
C LEU A 37 -24.16 4.28 72.42
N LEU A 38 -24.45 3.31 71.54
CA LEU A 38 -24.83 1.95 71.95
C LEU A 38 -23.70 1.24 72.69
N ILE A 39 -22.45 1.37 72.24
CA ILE A 39 -21.27 0.79 72.90
C ILE A 39 -21.14 1.28 74.34
N ALA A 40 -21.46 2.56 74.61
CA ALA A 40 -21.42 3.15 75.94
C ALA A 40 -22.67 2.84 76.78
N VAL A 41 -23.87 2.91 76.18
CA VAL A 41 -25.14 2.74 76.91
C VAL A 41 -25.40 1.30 77.32
N LEU A 42 -25.07 0.31 76.48
CA LEU A 42 -25.30 -1.11 76.77
C LEU A 42 -24.62 -1.61 78.07
N PRO A 43 -23.32 -1.36 78.32
CA PRO A 43 -22.69 -1.78 79.57
C PRO A 43 -23.19 -0.97 80.78
N LEU A 44 -23.50 0.33 80.62
CA LEU A 44 -24.07 1.14 81.70
C LEU A 44 -25.47 0.65 82.09
N ALA A 45 -26.31 0.33 81.11
CA ALA A 45 -27.63 -0.28 81.33
C ALA A 45 -27.50 -1.68 81.95
N GLY A 46 -26.51 -2.46 81.53
CA GLY A 46 -26.18 -3.76 82.12
C GLY A 46 -25.78 -3.67 83.59
N LEU A 47 -24.91 -2.71 83.94
CA LEU A 47 -24.49 -2.44 85.32
C LEU A 47 -25.69 -2.00 86.18
N PHE A 48 -26.49 -1.05 85.69
CA PHE A 48 -27.68 -0.59 86.39
C PHE A 48 -28.70 -1.72 86.59
N TRP A 49 -28.92 -2.54 85.56
CA TRP A 49 -29.78 -3.72 85.64
C TRP A 49 -29.25 -4.73 86.65
N CYS A 50 -27.94 -5.01 86.65
CA CYS A 50 -27.29 -5.94 87.57
C CYS A 50 -27.46 -5.49 89.03
N CYS A 51 -27.19 -4.20 89.32
CA CYS A 51 -27.40 -3.60 90.63
C CYS A 51 -28.87 -3.68 91.06
N CYS A 52 -29.81 -3.29 90.19
CA CYS A 52 -31.24 -3.32 90.50
C CYS A 52 -31.79 -4.75 90.69
N TYR A 53 -31.28 -5.71 89.93
CA TYR A 53 -31.69 -7.11 90.00
C TYR A 53 -31.20 -7.76 91.30
N TRP A 54 -29.94 -7.52 91.71
CA TRP A 54 -29.42 -8.00 92.99
C TRP A 54 -30.11 -7.34 94.20
N CYS A 55 -30.43 -6.04 94.14
CA CYS A 55 -31.22 -5.39 95.20
C CYS A 55 -32.65 -5.95 95.33
N ARG A 56 -33.23 -6.51 94.26
CA ARG A 56 -34.58 -7.11 94.26
C ARG A 56 -34.64 -8.55 94.76
N MET A 57 -33.51 -9.25 94.90
CA MET A 57 -33.48 -10.64 95.38
C MET A 57 -33.99 -10.83 96.82
N GLY A 58 -34.19 -9.74 97.58
CA GLY A 58 -34.72 -9.77 98.96
C GLY A 58 -36.26 -9.70 99.10
N ARG A 59 -37.05 -9.52 98.02
CA ARG A 59 -38.53 -9.45 98.12
C ARG A 59 -39.21 -10.71 97.57
N ARG A 60 -40.09 -11.33 98.37
CA ARG A 60 -40.97 -12.45 97.94
C ARG A 60 -41.77 -12.06 96.70
N ARG A 61 -41.55 -12.75 95.58
CA ARG A 61 -42.35 -12.61 94.35
C ARG A 61 -43.78 -13.08 94.65
N ARG A 62 -44.79 -12.29 94.31
CA ARG A 62 -46.20 -12.67 94.51
C ARG A 62 -46.56 -13.84 93.58
N PRO A 63 -47.20 -14.91 94.07
CA PRO A 63 -47.42 -16.14 93.30
C PRO A 63 -48.62 -16.12 92.34
N PHE A 64 -49.36 -15.00 92.20
CA PHE A 64 -50.56 -14.93 91.36
C PHE A 64 -50.51 -13.80 90.33
N ASP A 65 -50.66 -14.17 89.05
CA ASP A 65 -50.94 -13.26 87.92
C ASP A 65 -52.39 -12.74 87.98
N ARG A 66 -52.63 -11.50 87.58
CA ARG A 66 -53.99 -10.89 87.51
C ARG A 66 -54.65 -11.27 86.18
N LYS A 67 -56.00 -11.34 86.11
CA LYS A 67 -56.74 -11.78 84.90
C LYS A 67 -56.38 -11.03 83.59
N TYR A 68 -56.00 -9.75 83.66
CA TYR A 68 -55.60 -8.94 82.50
C TYR A 68 -54.16 -9.21 82.01
N ASP A 69 -53.33 -9.91 82.79
CA ASP A 69 -51.92 -10.18 82.42
C ASP A 69 -51.81 -11.22 81.29
N ALA A 70 -52.83 -12.03 81.03
CA ALA A 70 -52.81 -13.05 79.99
C ALA A 70 -52.85 -12.44 78.57
N CYS A 71 -53.68 -11.42 78.34
CA CYS A 71 -53.78 -10.73 77.05
C CYS A 71 -52.51 -9.91 76.76
N LEU A 72 -52.01 -9.17 77.75
CA LEU A 72 -50.77 -8.40 77.65
C LEU A 72 -49.56 -9.31 77.35
N LYS A 73 -49.45 -10.46 78.03
CA LYS A 73 -48.40 -11.46 77.74
C LYS A 73 -48.50 -12.00 76.31
N GLY A 74 -49.71 -12.25 75.80
CA GLY A 74 -49.93 -12.66 74.41
C GLY A 74 -49.44 -11.61 73.40
N ILE A 75 -49.80 -10.34 73.60
CA ILE A 75 -49.36 -9.22 72.75
C ILE A 75 -47.83 -9.07 72.78
N LEU A 76 -47.21 -9.08 73.98
CA LEU A 76 -45.75 -9.01 74.09
C LEU A 76 -45.05 -10.22 73.44
N ALA A 77 -45.63 -11.43 73.53
CA ALA A 77 -45.09 -12.61 72.87
C ALA A 77 -45.15 -12.49 71.35
N ILE A 78 -46.26 -11.99 70.77
CA ILE A 78 -46.39 -11.76 69.32
C ILE A 78 -45.37 -10.71 68.84
N ILE A 79 -45.21 -9.61 69.58
CA ILE A 79 -44.21 -8.58 69.26
C ILE A 79 -42.79 -9.17 69.33
N LEU A 80 -42.50 -9.96 70.37
CA LEU A 80 -41.19 -10.59 70.55
C LEU A 80 -40.91 -11.63 69.47
N ILE A 81 -41.91 -12.39 69.01
CA ILE A 81 -41.79 -13.29 67.84
C ILE A 81 -41.41 -12.45 66.61
N GLY A 82 -42.12 -11.36 66.34
CA GLY A 82 -41.81 -10.47 65.21
C GLY A 82 -40.38 -9.93 65.27
N LEU A 83 -39.95 -9.39 66.42
CA LEU A 83 -38.60 -8.88 66.60
C LEU A 83 -37.53 -9.99 66.50
N LEU A 84 -37.81 -11.19 67.03
CA LEU A 84 -36.90 -12.33 66.94
C LEU A 84 -36.72 -12.81 65.50
N THR A 85 -37.77 -12.79 64.68
CA THR A 85 -37.66 -13.14 63.26
C THR A 85 -36.79 -12.13 62.49
N LEU A 86 -36.96 -10.83 62.75
CA LEU A 86 -36.11 -9.78 62.18
C LEU A 86 -34.65 -9.93 62.64
N PHE A 87 -34.44 -10.25 63.91
CA PHE A 87 -33.11 -10.45 64.48
C PHE A 87 -32.43 -11.70 63.89
N LEU A 88 -33.17 -12.80 63.71
CA LEU A 88 -32.69 -14.00 63.03
C LEU A 88 -32.27 -13.72 61.58
N PHE A 89 -33.06 -12.93 60.84
CA PHE A 89 -32.68 -12.49 59.49
C PHE A 89 -31.33 -11.74 59.52
N GLY A 90 -31.15 -10.83 60.48
CA GLY A 90 -29.88 -10.15 60.70
C GLY A 90 -28.70 -11.10 60.98
N VAL A 91 -28.92 -12.16 61.77
CA VAL A 91 -27.89 -13.19 62.03
C VAL A 91 -27.51 -13.94 60.75
N VAL A 92 -28.50 -14.34 59.94
CA VAL A 92 -28.24 -15.02 58.65
C VAL A 92 -27.46 -14.10 57.71
N CYS A 93 -27.84 -12.83 57.61
CA CYS A 93 -27.10 -11.84 56.84
C CYS A 93 -25.67 -11.66 57.34
N ALA A 94 -25.43 -11.70 58.66
CA ALA A 94 -24.08 -11.60 59.22
C ALA A 94 -23.19 -12.77 58.79
N PHE A 95 -23.68 -14.01 58.85
CA PHE A 95 -22.94 -15.19 58.37
C PHE A 95 -22.70 -15.15 56.85
N ALA A 96 -23.72 -14.75 56.07
CA ALA A 96 -23.58 -14.63 54.63
C ALA A 96 -22.55 -13.56 54.23
N THR A 97 -22.57 -12.40 54.92
CA THR A 97 -21.64 -11.30 54.66
C THR A 97 -20.22 -11.69 55.04
N ASP A 98 -20.01 -12.37 56.18
CA ASP A 98 -18.68 -12.88 56.57
C ASP A 98 -18.10 -13.83 55.52
N SER A 99 -18.93 -14.75 54.99
CA SER A 99 -18.52 -15.66 53.91
C SER A 99 -18.18 -14.92 52.62
N GLN A 100 -18.95 -13.90 52.24
CA GLN A 100 -18.68 -13.12 51.02
C GLN A 100 -17.40 -12.28 51.16
N VAL A 101 -17.20 -11.67 52.33
CA VAL A 101 -16.01 -10.88 52.64
C VAL A 101 -14.75 -11.74 52.63
N GLU A 102 -14.84 -13.00 53.06
CA GLU A 102 -13.74 -13.95 52.96
C GLU A 102 -13.35 -14.23 51.50
N THR A 103 -14.31 -14.69 50.70
CA THR A 103 -14.08 -15.01 49.28
C THR A 103 -13.59 -13.79 48.51
N GLY A 104 -14.21 -12.62 48.71
CA GLY A 104 -13.82 -11.38 48.05
C GLY A 104 -12.40 -10.94 48.39
N THR A 105 -11.95 -11.11 49.64
CA THR A 105 -10.56 -10.77 50.00
C THR A 105 -9.53 -11.76 49.46
N ALA A 106 -9.89 -13.04 49.31
CA ALA A 106 -9.00 -14.03 48.72
C ALA A 106 -8.81 -13.78 47.21
N GLU A 107 -9.91 -13.47 46.50
CA GLU A 107 -9.90 -13.19 45.06
C GLU A 107 -9.26 -11.85 44.70
N ALA A 108 -9.26 -10.86 45.61
CA ALA A 108 -8.70 -9.53 45.35
C ALA A 108 -7.19 -9.56 45.01
N ALA A 109 -6.41 -10.39 45.70
CA ALA A 109 -4.97 -10.49 45.43
C ALA A 109 -4.68 -11.14 44.06
N ASP A 110 -5.47 -12.16 43.70
CA ASP A 110 -5.32 -12.85 42.42
C ASP A 110 -5.83 -11.99 41.25
N SER A 111 -6.90 -11.22 41.46
CA SER A 111 -7.42 -10.24 40.50
C SER A 111 -6.41 -9.11 40.27
N LEU A 112 -5.77 -8.60 41.33
CA LEU A 112 -4.71 -7.60 41.20
C LEU A 112 -3.51 -8.14 40.42
N LYS A 113 -3.08 -9.37 40.71
CA LYS A 113 -1.99 -10.02 39.97
C LYS A 113 -2.35 -10.23 38.50
N ALA A 114 -3.56 -10.70 38.23
CA ALA A 114 -4.07 -10.88 36.86
C ALA A 114 -4.10 -9.53 36.12
N GLY A 115 -4.63 -8.48 36.73
CA GLY A 115 -4.66 -7.14 36.13
C GLY A 115 -3.28 -6.57 35.81
N ILE A 116 -2.30 -6.74 36.72
CA ILE A 116 -0.90 -6.35 36.47
C ILE A 116 -0.30 -7.13 35.30
N ARG A 117 -0.54 -8.45 35.26
CA ARG A 117 -0.03 -9.31 34.19
C ARG A 117 -0.67 -8.96 32.83
N ASP A 118 -1.97 -8.75 32.79
CA ASP A 118 -2.71 -8.46 31.56
C ASP A 118 -2.30 -7.07 31.02
N THR A 119 -2.10 -6.09 31.89
CA THR A 119 -1.55 -4.78 31.51
C THR A 119 -0.14 -4.91 30.92
N ARG A 120 0.70 -5.78 31.49
CA ARG A 120 2.05 -6.05 30.98
C ARG A 120 2.03 -6.71 29.61
N GLU A 121 1.18 -7.72 29.44
CA GLU A 121 1.00 -8.41 28.16
C GLU A 121 0.52 -7.43 27.08
N PHE A 122 -0.41 -6.55 27.44
CA PHE A 122 -0.89 -5.49 26.56
C PHE A 122 0.20 -4.50 26.16
N LEU A 123 1.05 -4.04 27.11
CA LEU A 123 2.18 -3.16 26.81
C LEU A 123 3.21 -3.83 25.89
N ASN A 124 3.52 -5.10 26.13
CA ASN A 124 4.42 -5.89 25.28
C ASN A 124 3.84 -6.07 23.86
N ALA A 125 2.53 -6.34 23.75
CA ALA A 125 1.85 -6.42 22.46
C ALA A 125 1.88 -5.07 21.73
N THR A 126 1.70 -3.96 22.45
CA THR A 126 1.74 -2.60 21.88
C THR A 126 3.13 -2.28 21.33
N GLN A 127 4.19 -2.64 22.06
CA GLN A 127 5.57 -2.53 21.58
C GLN A 127 5.78 -3.31 20.26
N ALA A 128 5.31 -4.56 20.20
CA ALA A 128 5.44 -5.38 19.00
C ALA A 128 4.68 -4.78 17.81
N HIS A 129 3.45 -4.30 18.04
CA HIS A 129 2.64 -3.67 16.99
C HIS A 129 3.25 -2.36 16.50
N ALA A 130 3.77 -1.51 17.40
CA ALA A 130 4.43 -0.27 17.03
C ALA A 130 5.66 -0.54 16.13
N ARG A 131 6.50 -1.51 16.51
CA ARG A 131 7.67 -1.89 15.71
C ARG A 131 7.28 -2.51 14.37
N TRP A 132 6.27 -3.37 14.35
CA TRP A 132 5.79 -3.99 13.12
C TRP A 132 5.23 -2.97 12.14
N LEU A 133 4.40 -2.05 12.62
CA LEU A 133 3.74 -1.05 11.79
C LEU A 133 4.71 0.04 11.29
N LEU A 134 5.53 0.59 12.19
CA LEU A 134 6.39 1.74 11.87
C LEU A 134 7.69 1.34 11.17
N VAL A 135 8.19 0.12 11.41
CA VAL A 135 9.49 -0.34 10.87
C VAL A 135 9.28 -1.38 9.77
N VAL A 136 8.60 -2.49 10.07
CA VAL A 136 8.50 -3.62 9.12
C VAL A 136 7.62 -3.25 7.92
N ASN A 137 6.39 -2.80 8.17
CA ASN A 137 5.47 -2.43 7.09
C ASN A 137 5.98 -1.22 6.30
N TYR A 138 6.61 -0.24 6.97
CA TYR A 138 7.22 0.89 6.27
C TYR A 138 8.38 0.46 5.37
N LYS A 139 9.21 -0.49 5.79
CA LYS A 139 10.31 -1.01 4.98
C LYS A 139 9.80 -1.74 3.72
N GLU A 140 8.72 -2.52 3.84
CA GLU A 140 8.06 -3.13 2.68
C GLU A 140 7.50 -2.06 1.72
N LEU A 141 6.89 -1.00 2.26
CA LEU A 141 6.43 0.14 1.47
C LEU A 141 7.60 0.85 0.76
N GLU A 142 8.71 1.09 1.46
CA GLU A 142 9.92 1.71 0.90
C GLU A 142 10.47 0.89 -0.28
N ILE A 143 10.61 -0.43 -0.11
CA ILE A 143 11.05 -1.34 -1.18
C ILE A 143 10.10 -1.27 -2.37
N LYS A 144 8.78 -1.32 -2.10
CA LYS A 144 7.78 -1.31 -3.17
C LYS A 144 7.77 0.02 -3.91
N LEU A 145 7.83 1.13 -3.19
CA LEU A 145 7.86 2.49 -3.74
C LEU A 145 9.12 2.72 -4.57
N ASN A 146 10.29 2.33 -4.08
CA ASN A 146 11.54 2.39 -4.84
C ASN A 146 11.47 1.52 -6.11
N SER A 147 10.92 0.31 -6.03
CA SER A 147 10.73 -0.53 -7.21
C SER A 147 9.78 0.09 -8.24
N MET A 148 8.72 0.77 -7.78
CA MET A 148 7.74 1.42 -8.64
C MET A 148 8.32 2.66 -9.30
N LEU A 149 9.06 3.48 -8.55
CA LEU A 149 9.75 4.66 -9.10
C LEU A 149 10.81 4.26 -10.13
N TYR A 150 11.61 3.22 -9.86
CA TYR A 150 12.57 2.68 -10.82
C TYR A 150 11.86 2.12 -12.07
N SER A 151 10.77 1.39 -11.87
CA SER A 151 9.93 0.89 -12.96
C SER A 151 9.32 2.02 -13.78
N ILE A 152 8.91 3.13 -13.19
CA ILE A 152 8.40 4.31 -13.93
C ILE A 152 9.51 4.92 -14.79
N GLY A 153 10.72 5.09 -14.26
CA GLY A 153 11.86 5.59 -15.02
C GLY A 153 12.20 4.70 -16.23
N VAL A 154 12.31 3.39 -16.00
CA VAL A 154 12.58 2.41 -17.07
C VAL A 154 11.40 2.29 -18.04
N THR A 155 10.17 2.25 -17.55
CA THR A 155 8.97 2.14 -18.39
C THR A 155 8.75 3.40 -19.19
N ALA A 156 9.02 4.60 -18.65
CA ALA A 156 8.98 5.83 -19.43
C ALA A 156 10.05 5.83 -20.52
N SER A 157 11.28 5.40 -20.21
CA SER A 157 12.35 5.27 -21.21
C SER A 157 12.06 4.20 -22.27
N VAL A 158 11.50 3.05 -21.88
CA VAL A 158 11.14 1.93 -22.78
C VAL A 158 9.90 2.28 -23.59
N LYS A 159 8.86 2.87 -23.00
CA LYS A 159 7.66 3.33 -23.70
C LYS A 159 7.98 4.49 -24.64
N LEU A 160 8.87 5.42 -24.29
CA LEU A 160 9.39 6.37 -25.28
C LEU A 160 10.13 5.64 -26.40
N GLY A 161 10.97 4.65 -26.08
CA GLY A 161 11.65 3.84 -27.09
C GLY A 161 10.69 3.05 -28.00
N GLU A 162 9.56 2.60 -27.45
CA GLU A 162 8.58 1.72 -28.09
C GLU A 162 7.49 2.50 -28.84
N PHE A 163 6.91 3.56 -28.25
CA PHE A 163 5.98 4.49 -28.91
C PHE A 163 6.68 5.36 -29.95
N SER A 164 7.95 5.71 -29.73
CA SER A 164 8.66 6.60 -30.64
C SER A 164 9.55 5.88 -31.65
N ARG A 165 9.65 4.54 -31.60
CA ARG A 165 10.62 3.72 -32.36
C ARG A 165 11.78 4.56 -32.86
N ALA A 166 12.79 4.82 -32.02
CA ALA A 166 13.97 5.64 -32.34
C ALA A 166 14.66 5.27 -33.69
N VAL A 167 14.26 4.15 -34.28
CA VAL A 167 14.46 3.74 -35.66
C VAL A 167 13.88 4.73 -36.68
N SER A 168 12.74 5.39 -36.49
CA SER A 168 12.01 6.03 -37.60
C SER A 168 12.61 7.36 -38.04
N VAL A 169 12.98 8.25 -37.11
CA VAL A 169 13.76 9.45 -37.45
C VAL A 169 15.17 9.09 -37.90
N THR A 170 15.78 8.08 -37.28
CA THR A 170 17.12 7.59 -37.66
C THR A 170 17.10 6.97 -39.06
N THR A 171 16.02 6.29 -39.43
CA THR A 171 15.81 5.67 -40.76
C THR A 171 15.47 6.71 -41.79
N LEU A 172 14.67 7.72 -41.44
CA LEU A 172 14.46 8.92 -42.28
C LEU A 172 15.78 9.61 -42.57
N ASN A 173 16.64 9.83 -41.56
CA ASN A 173 17.95 10.42 -41.79
C ASN A 173 18.80 9.52 -42.70
N LYS A 174 18.87 8.20 -42.45
CA LYS A 174 19.60 7.26 -43.34
C LYS A 174 19.11 7.30 -44.79
N LEU A 175 17.78 7.32 -45.00
CA LEU A 175 17.15 7.41 -46.32
C LEU A 175 17.57 8.71 -47.02
N VAL A 176 17.51 9.83 -46.30
CA VAL A 176 17.86 11.15 -46.84
C VAL A 176 19.36 11.29 -47.10
N GLN A 177 20.23 10.64 -46.30
CA GLN A 177 21.67 10.58 -46.56
C GLN A 177 22.01 9.77 -47.83
N GLN A 178 21.20 8.76 -48.18
CA GLN A 178 21.41 7.95 -49.38
C GLN A 178 20.94 8.62 -50.67
N LEU A 179 20.23 9.76 -50.60
CA LEU A 179 19.73 10.48 -51.77
C LEU A 179 20.83 11.01 -52.70
N ASP A 180 22.04 11.30 -52.21
CA ASP A 180 23.17 11.66 -53.08
C ASP A 180 23.51 10.52 -54.04
N GLY A 181 23.60 9.30 -53.50
CA GLY A 181 23.87 8.11 -54.30
C GLY A 181 22.77 7.84 -55.32
N VAL A 182 21.51 8.11 -54.95
CA VAL A 182 20.36 8.00 -55.85
C VAL A 182 20.44 9.03 -56.99
N ARG A 183 20.79 10.30 -56.70
CA ARG A 183 21.00 11.34 -57.72
C ARG A 183 22.14 10.95 -58.67
N ASP A 184 23.27 10.50 -58.15
CA ASP A 184 24.44 10.16 -58.94
C ASP A 184 24.18 8.91 -59.83
N GLN A 185 23.40 7.96 -59.32
CA GLN A 185 22.91 6.81 -60.08
C GLN A 185 21.91 7.22 -61.17
N LEU A 186 20.97 8.14 -60.90
CA LEU A 186 20.05 8.68 -61.89
C LEU A 186 20.79 9.45 -63.00
N HIS A 187 21.81 10.25 -62.66
CA HIS A 187 22.70 10.87 -63.64
C HIS A 187 23.40 9.83 -64.52
N SER A 188 23.90 8.75 -63.91
CA SER A 188 24.54 7.66 -64.64
C SER A 188 23.56 6.96 -65.58
N VAL A 189 22.33 6.68 -65.15
CA VAL A 189 21.27 6.11 -65.99
C VAL A 189 20.93 7.05 -67.16
N HIS A 190 20.81 8.36 -66.91
CA HIS A 190 20.56 9.34 -67.96
C HIS A 190 21.69 9.36 -69.01
N ALA A 191 22.95 9.41 -68.58
CA ALA A 191 24.11 9.41 -69.47
C ALA A 191 24.26 8.10 -70.26
N LEU A 192 24.09 6.95 -69.60
CA LEU A 192 24.21 5.62 -70.21
C LEU A 192 23.08 5.36 -71.20
N THR A 193 21.84 5.71 -70.87
CA THR A 193 20.70 5.58 -71.80
C THR A 193 20.84 6.51 -73.01
N GLY A 194 21.31 7.75 -72.83
CA GLY A 194 21.63 8.67 -73.92
C GLY A 194 22.72 8.12 -74.85
N THR A 195 23.81 7.60 -74.28
CA THR A 195 24.91 6.97 -75.04
C THR A 195 24.44 5.74 -75.81
N LEU A 196 23.61 4.90 -75.18
CA LEU A 196 23.08 3.69 -75.79
C LEU A 196 22.13 4.01 -76.96
N ARG A 197 21.27 5.03 -76.81
CA ARG A 197 20.40 5.51 -77.89
C ARG A 197 21.20 6.07 -79.07
N ALA A 198 22.23 6.88 -78.81
CA ALA A 198 23.09 7.43 -79.86
C ALA A 198 23.84 6.32 -80.62
N LYS A 199 24.42 5.35 -79.89
CA LYS A 199 25.14 4.21 -80.48
C LYS A 199 24.21 3.25 -81.22
N ALA A 200 22.97 3.06 -80.76
CA ALA A 200 21.97 2.29 -81.49
C ALA A 200 21.59 2.92 -82.84
N GLU A 201 21.47 4.25 -82.90
CA GLU A 201 21.22 4.96 -84.16
C GLU A 201 22.43 4.90 -85.10
N GLU A 202 23.65 5.00 -84.56
CA GLU A 202 24.90 4.79 -85.29
C GLU A 202 24.98 3.36 -85.87
N LEU A 203 24.59 2.36 -85.08
CA LEU A 203 24.55 0.96 -85.51
C LEU A 203 23.51 0.73 -86.61
N ASN A 204 22.29 1.23 -86.43
CA ASN A 204 21.19 1.09 -87.40
C ASN A 204 21.56 1.76 -88.74
N SER A 205 22.06 2.99 -88.70
CA SER A 205 22.51 3.71 -89.90
C SER A 205 23.71 3.02 -90.58
N GLY A 206 24.66 2.49 -89.79
CA GLY A 206 25.81 1.73 -90.27
C GLY A 206 25.43 0.41 -90.94
N LEU A 207 24.57 -0.41 -90.32
CA LEU A 207 24.07 -1.65 -90.90
C LEU A 207 23.26 -1.40 -92.18
N ARG A 208 22.43 -0.35 -92.22
CA ARG A 208 21.68 0.03 -93.43
C ARG A 208 22.62 0.36 -94.60
N LYS A 209 23.71 1.09 -94.36
CA LYS A 209 24.73 1.39 -95.37
C LYS A 209 25.39 0.11 -95.90
N VAL A 210 25.84 -0.77 -95.01
CA VAL A 210 26.46 -2.05 -95.39
C VAL A 210 25.47 -2.94 -96.13
N LYS A 211 24.22 -3.05 -95.66
CA LYS A 211 23.15 -3.82 -96.30
C LYS A 211 22.93 -3.37 -97.74
N ASN A 212 22.77 -2.07 -97.96
CA ASN A 212 22.58 -1.50 -99.30
C ASN A 212 23.79 -1.79 -100.20
N GLN A 213 25.01 -1.63 -99.67
CA GLN A 213 26.23 -1.94 -100.40
C GLN A 213 26.34 -3.42 -100.77
N LEU A 214 26.00 -4.32 -99.85
CA LEU A 214 26.01 -5.77 -100.09
C LEU A 214 24.96 -6.16 -101.12
N LEU A 215 23.71 -5.69 -101.01
CA LEU A 215 22.66 -5.97 -101.99
C LEU A 215 23.05 -5.52 -103.40
N GLN A 216 23.63 -4.32 -103.54
CA GLN A 216 24.13 -3.82 -104.83
C GLN A 216 25.30 -4.65 -105.38
N THR A 217 26.19 -5.11 -104.50
CA THR A 217 27.36 -5.92 -104.90
C THR A 217 26.96 -7.34 -105.29
N LEU A 218 26.03 -7.96 -104.56
CA LEU A 218 25.54 -9.31 -104.84
C LEU A 218 24.66 -9.36 -106.09
N ALA A 219 23.91 -8.29 -106.41
CA ALA A 219 23.14 -8.20 -107.66
C ALA A 219 24.02 -8.23 -108.92
N LYS A 220 25.30 -7.84 -108.81
CA LYS A 220 26.28 -7.83 -109.92
C LYS A 220 27.18 -9.06 -109.96
N CYS A 221 26.97 -10.07 -109.09
CA CYS A 221 27.82 -11.25 -108.96
C CYS A 221 27.07 -12.54 -109.32
N ASP A 222 27.33 -13.11 -110.51
CA ASP A 222 26.66 -14.33 -110.99
C ASP A 222 27.33 -15.66 -110.58
N GLN A 223 28.29 -15.61 -109.65
CA GLN A 223 28.99 -16.80 -109.15
C GLN A 223 28.13 -17.58 -108.13
N PRO A 224 28.19 -18.93 -108.12
CA PRO A 224 27.38 -19.76 -107.21
C PRO A 224 27.67 -19.48 -105.73
N LYS A 225 28.89 -19.05 -105.39
CA LYS A 225 29.27 -18.66 -104.01
C LYS A 225 28.62 -17.35 -103.56
N CYS A 226 28.35 -16.40 -104.46
CA CYS A 226 27.63 -15.16 -104.15
C CYS A 226 26.14 -15.44 -103.86
N ARG A 227 25.50 -16.30 -104.67
CA ARG A 227 24.11 -16.73 -104.43
C ARG A 227 23.98 -17.53 -103.12
N ALA A 228 24.91 -18.45 -102.85
CA ALA A 228 24.96 -19.20 -101.59
C ALA A 228 25.13 -18.29 -100.35
N LEU A 229 25.85 -17.18 -100.48
CA LEU A 229 25.98 -16.19 -99.40
C LEU A 229 24.66 -15.44 -99.16
N GLN A 230 23.98 -15.04 -100.23
CA GLN A 230 22.69 -14.35 -100.17
C GLN A 230 21.60 -15.22 -99.51
N ASP A 231 21.50 -16.47 -99.92
CA ASP A 231 20.48 -17.40 -99.45
C ASP A 231 20.73 -17.84 -98.00
N LYS A 232 22.01 -18.09 -97.65
CA LYS A 232 22.38 -18.56 -96.30
C LYS A 232 22.21 -17.49 -95.23
N TYR A 233 22.57 -16.25 -95.52
CA TYR A 233 22.56 -15.16 -94.53
C TYR A 233 21.38 -14.21 -94.68
N LYS A 234 20.48 -14.46 -95.65
CA LYS A 234 19.27 -13.68 -95.92
C LYS A 234 19.51 -12.17 -95.74
N ILE A 235 20.47 -11.62 -96.47
CA ILE A 235 21.01 -10.25 -96.25
C ILE A 235 19.90 -9.17 -96.29
N GLY A 236 18.78 -9.42 -96.98
CA GLY A 236 17.58 -8.56 -96.94
C GLY A 236 16.93 -8.42 -95.55
N GLN A 237 17.14 -9.37 -94.64
CA GLN A 237 16.66 -9.40 -93.26
C GLN A 237 17.71 -8.91 -92.24
N LEU A 238 18.86 -8.39 -92.70
CA LEU A 238 19.82 -7.75 -91.82
C LEU A 238 19.21 -6.44 -91.32
N ASP A 239 18.72 -6.45 -90.08
CA ASP A 239 18.11 -5.32 -89.38
C ASP A 239 18.48 -5.39 -87.90
N THR A 240 18.31 -4.27 -87.20
CA THR A 240 18.54 -4.18 -85.76
C THR A 240 17.24 -4.38 -84.98
N GLU A 241 17.18 -5.33 -84.05
CA GLU A 241 16.03 -5.54 -83.14
C GLU A 241 16.12 -4.63 -81.90
N ILE A 242 16.48 -3.36 -82.08
CA ILE A 242 16.79 -2.45 -80.97
C ILE A 242 15.60 -1.52 -80.71
N GLN A 243 14.98 -1.63 -79.52
CA GLN A 243 13.85 -0.78 -79.09
C GLN A 243 14.22 0.21 -77.96
N TYR A 244 15.43 0.77 -77.97
CA TYR A 244 15.88 1.72 -76.93
C TYR A 244 15.17 3.09 -76.95
N SER A 245 14.36 3.37 -77.98
CA SER A 245 13.45 4.52 -78.02
C SER A 245 12.29 4.42 -77.02
N GLN A 246 11.96 3.21 -76.56
CA GLN A 246 10.88 2.97 -75.60
C GLN A 246 11.33 3.07 -74.13
N MET A 247 12.64 3.23 -73.88
CA MET A 247 13.14 3.45 -72.53
C MET A 247 12.56 4.75 -71.97
N PRO A 248 12.04 4.77 -70.73
CA PRO A 248 11.52 5.97 -70.09
C PRO A 248 12.62 7.04 -69.90
N ASP A 249 12.22 8.31 -69.88
CA ASP A 249 13.13 9.42 -69.55
C ASP A 249 13.20 9.61 -68.04
N VAL A 250 14.41 9.82 -67.52
CA VAL A 250 14.70 10.03 -66.09
C VAL A 250 14.96 11.49 -65.75
N THR A 251 14.94 12.40 -66.74
CA THR A 251 15.23 13.83 -66.56
C THR A 251 14.35 14.49 -65.49
N GLU A 252 13.05 14.20 -65.48
CA GLU A 252 12.12 14.78 -64.51
C GLU A 252 12.41 14.32 -63.08
N LEU A 253 12.67 13.02 -62.89
CA LEU A 253 13.05 12.44 -61.60
C LEU A 253 14.35 13.06 -61.08
N LEU A 254 15.33 13.22 -61.96
CA LEU A 254 16.63 13.79 -61.63
C LEU A 254 16.51 15.25 -61.20
N ASN A 255 15.69 16.05 -61.88
CA ASN A 255 15.44 17.44 -61.51
C ASN A 255 14.72 17.56 -60.16
N ASN A 256 13.72 16.71 -59.91
CA ASN A 256 12.98 16.70 -58.65
C ASN A 256 13.88 16.33 -57.46
N VAL A 257 14.73 15.30 -57.61
CA VAL A 257 15.66 14.88 -56.55
C VAL A 257 16.77 15.93 -56.34
N SER A 258 17.27 16.55 -57.41
CA SER A 258 18.30 17.59 -57.31
C SER A 258 17.78 18.84 -56.58
N ALA A 259 16.57 19.31 -56.93
CA ALA A 259 15.94 20.44 -56.24
C ALA A 259 15.71 20.17 -54.74
N LEU A 260 15.44 18.92 -54.36
CA LEU A 260 15.28 18.53 -52.96
C LEU A 260 16.61 18.50 -52.20
N LEU A 261 17.67 18.00 -52.83
CA LEU A 261 19.02 17.98 -52.25
C LEU A 261 19.58 19.39 -52.05
N ASP A 262 19.34 20.29 -53.00
CA ASP A 262 19.73 21.71 -52.91
C ASP A 262 18.94 22.47 -51.83
N SER A 263 17.80 21.93 -51.40
CA SER A 263 16.94 22.53 -50.37
C SER A 263 17.31 22.14 -48.93
N ASP A 264 18.53 21.65 -48.67
CA ASP A 264 19.03 21.30 -47.31
C ASP A 264 18.19 20.25 -46.54
N ILE A 265 17.44 19.37 -47.24
CA ILE A 265 16.60 18.33 -46.60
C ILE A 265 17.39 17.44 -45.60
N LYS A 266 18.68 17.17 -45.89
CA LYS A 266 19.57 16.42 -45.00
C LYS A 266 19.78 17.10 -43.65
N ARG A 267 20.02 18.41 -43.65
CA ARG A 267 20.28 19.16 -42.42
C ARG A 267 19.02 19.17 -41.56
N GLU A 268 17.87 19.45 -42.14
CA GLU A 268 16.61 19.54 -41.39
C GLU A 268 16.18 18.20 -40.77
N VAL A 269 16.35 17.08 -41.48
CA VAL A 269 16.05 15.75 -40.94
C VAL A 269 17.08 15.32 -39.88
N ALA A 270 18.36 15.67 -40.06
CA ALA A 270 19.40 15.42 -39.06
C ALA A 270 19.20 16.25 -37.78
N GLU A 271 18.76 17.50 -37.89
CA GLU A 271 18.38 18.33 -36.74
C GLU A 271 17.21 17.71 -35.98
N GLY A 272 16.20 17.19 -36.67
CA GLY A 272 15.10 16.46 -36.02
C GLY A 272 15.56 15.22 -35.25
N GLN A 273 16.56 14.51 -35.77
CA GLN A 273 17.19 13.38 -35.07
C GLN A 273 17.94 13.82 -33.80
N GLN A 274 18.63 14.97 -33.85
CA GLN A 274 19.34 15.51 -32.69
C GLN A 274 18.37 15.94 -31.59
N VAL A 275 17.32 16.68 -31.94
CA VAL A 275 16.25 17.08 -31.00
C VAL A 275 15.70 15.85 -30.28
N PHE A 276 15.44 14.78 -31.03
CA PHE A 276 14.96 13.52 -30.48
C PHE A 276 15.97 12.85 -29.52
N SER A 277 17.24 12.74 -29.94
CA SER A 277 18.29 12.13 -29.11
C SER A 277 18.53 12.91 -27.80
N ASP A 278 18.42 14.23 -27.84
CA ASP A 278 18.59 15.10 -26.68
C ASP A 278 17.41 15.00 -25.71
N ILE A 279 16.18 14.78 -26.20
CA ILE A 279 15.01 14.49 -25.36
C ILE A 279 15.21 13.16 -24.62
N GLN A 280 15.58 12.10 -25.34
CA GLN A 280 15.79 10.77 -24.74
C GLN A 280 16.91 10.80 -23.68
N ARG A 281 18.02 11.47 -23.99
CA ARG A 281 19.15 11.61 -23.06
C ARG A 281 18.82 12.51 -21.87
N GLY A 282 18.00 13.55 -22.08
CA GLY A 282 17.51 14.43 -21.03
C GLY A 282 16.65 13.68 -20.01
N ILE A 283 15.73 12.84 -20.49
CA ILE A 283 14.88 12.01 -19.61
C ILE A 283 15.72 11.01 -18.82
N GLN A 284 16.63 10.28 -19.48
CA GLN A 284 17.46 9.28 -18.81
C GLN A 284 18.36 9.91 -17.73
N ARG A 285 19.07 11.01 -18.06
CA ARG A 285 19.90 11.73 -17.08
C ARG A 285 19.09 12.21 -15.89
N SER A 286 17.87 12.67 -16.13
CA SER A 286 17.07 13.22 -15.06
C SER A 286 16.52 12.15 -14.12
N VAL A 287 16.12 11.00 -14.66
CA VAL A 287 15.78 9.81 -13.89
C VAL A 287 16.97 9.41 -13.04
N ASP A 288 18.16 9.30 -13.62
CA ASP A 288 19.38 8.88 -12.92
C ASP A 288 19.84 9.89 -11.85
N GLN A 289 19.58 11.18 -12.06
CA GLN A 289 20.03 12.25 -11.16
C GLN A 289 19.07 12.47 -9.98
N HIS A 290 17.75 12.37 -10.15
CA HIS A 290 16.77 12.76 -9.12
C HIS A 290 16.15 11.57 -8.38
N MET A 291 16.22 10.35 -8.94
CA MET A 291 15.78 9.13 -8.25
C MET A 291 16.51 8.88 -6.92
N PRO A 292 17.85 9.03 -6.82
CA PRO A 292 18.56 8.81 -5.57
C PRO A 292 18.08 9.75 -4.46
N ASP A 293 17.79 11.01 -4.78
CA ASP A 293 17.33 12.01 -3.80
C ASP A 293 15.95 11.66 -3.24
N VAL A 294 15.03 11.20 -4.10
CA VAL A 294 13.70 10.71 -3.67
C VAL A 294 13.84 9.48 -2.76
N SER A 295 14.69 8.52 -3.16
CA SER A 295 14.96 7.32 -2.36
C SER A 295 15.59 7.66 -1.01
N HIS A 296 16.55 8.58 -0.97
CA HIS A 296 17.15 9.07 0.27
C HIS A 296 16.14 9.76 1.18
N ALA A 297 15.24 10.58 0.64
CA ALA A 297 14.20 11.22 1.43
C ALA A 297 13.24 10.19 2.06
N ILE A 298 12.85 9.14 1.32
CA ILE A 298 12.00 8.05 1.83
C ILE A 298 12.74 7.25 2.93
N ALA A 299 14.03 6.96 2.73
CA ALA A 299 14.85 6.25 3.71
C ALA A 299 15.04 7.07 5.00
N ASP A 300 15.23 8.38 4.89
CA ASP A 300 15.35 9.27 6.06
C ASP A 300 14.05 9.36 6.87
N ILE A 301 12.90 9.26 6.21
CA ILE A 301 11.60 9.13 6.90
C ILE A 301 11.53 7.78 7.64
N GLY A 302 12.00 6.70 7.02
CA GLY A 302 12.08 5.39 7.66
C GLY A 302 12.91 5.40 8.94
N LYS A 303 14.07 6.07 8.92
CA LYS A 303 14.90 6.25 10.13
C LYS A 303 14.21 7.05 11.22
N LYS A 304 13.44 8.09 10.87
CA LYS A 304 12.67 8.86 11.86
C LYS A 304 11.56 8.02 12.49
N LEU A 305 10.86 7.22 11.68
CA LEU A 305 9.83 6.29 12.15
C LEU A 305 10.42 5.18 13.04
N GLU A 306 11.62 4.69 12.72
CA GLU A 306 12.36 3.74 13.55
C GLU A 306 12.71 4.33 14.92
N GLY A 307 13.24 5.56 14.96
CA GLY A 307 13.55 6.24 16.23
C GLY A 307 12.32 6.42 17.13
N VAL A 308 11.17 6.71 16.53
CA VAL A 308 9.88 6.79 17.23
C VAL A 308 9.43 5.42 17.74
N ALA A 309 9.54 4.38 16.92
CA ALA A 309 9.18 3.03 17.32
C ALA A 309 10.03 2.55 18.50
N ASP A 310 11.31 2.92 18.54
CA ASP A 310 12.23 2.62 19.64
C ASP A 310 11.86 3.43 20.91
N GLU A 311 11.44 4.68 20.79
CA GLU A 311 10.96 5.48 21.93
C GLU A 311 9.67 4.91 22.54
N ILE A 312 8.70 4.53 21.71
CA ILE A 312 7.47 3.83 22.15
C ILE A 312 7.82 2.51 22.84
N THR A 313 8.73 1.75 22.24
CA THR A 313 9.23 0.49 22.79
C THR A 313 9.88 0.70 24.16
N TRP A 314 10.71 1.73 24.30
CA TRP A 314 11.40 2.04 25.55
C TRP A 314 10.44 2.41 26.67
N MET A 315 9.46 3.29 26.40
CA MET A 315 8.46 3.66 27.41
C MET A 315 7.57 2.49 27.82
N ALA A 316 7.06 1.73 26.85
CA ALA A 316 6.24 0.55 27.13
C ALA A 316 7.04 -0.47 27.96
N GLY A 317 8.32 -0.66 27.64
CA GLY A 317 9.25 -1.49 28.41
C GLY A 317 9.52 -0.97 29.83
N ASN A 318 9.66 0.35 30.01
CA ASN A 318 9.87 0.94 31.33
C ASN A 318 8.61 0.84 32.20
N ALA A 319 7.43 1.09 31.62
CA ALA A 319 6.15 0.93 32.29
C ALA A 319 5.88 -0.54 32.66
N SER A 320 6.19 -1.48 31.75
CA SER A 320 6.05 -2.92 31.99
C SER A 320 6.98 -3.39 33.12
N ALA A 321 8.21 -2.85 33.18
CA ALA A 321 9.16 -3.09 34.28
C ALA A 321 8.71 -2.47 35.60
N ALA A 322 8.14 -1.25 35.58
CA ALA A 322 7.56 -0.63 36.78
C ALA A 322 6.39 -1.45 37.35
N LEU A 323 5.49 -1.93 36.48
CA LEU A 323 4.42 -2.85 36.86
C LEU A 323 4.95 -4.19 37.39
N GLN A 324 6.09 -4.67 36.89
CA GLN A 324 6.75 -5.85 37.41
C GLN A 324 7.28 -5.65 38.83
N ARG A 325 7.81 -4.47 39.16
CA ARG A 325 8.20 -4.16 40.55
C ARG A 325 6.97 -4.16 41.47
N GLN A 326 5.84 -3.66 40.99
CA GLN A 326 4.57 -3.62 41.72
C GLN A 326 3.85 -4.99 41.82
N GLU A 327 4.24 -6.00 41.05
CA GLU A 327 3.71 -7.36 41.19
C GLU A 327 3.96 -7.93 42.60
N SER A 328 5.04 -7.47 43.24
CA SER A 328 5.34 -7.78 44.65
C SER A 328 4.26 -7.29 45.61
N SER A 329 3.53 -6.20 45.29
CA SER A 329 2.42 -5.69 46.10
C SER A 329 1.23 -6.65 46.12
N ALA A 330 0.95 -7.36 45.02
CA ALA A 330 -0.06 -8.41 45.00
C ALA A 330 0.36 -9.61 45.86
N ALA A 331 1.65 -9.97 45.82
CA ALA A 331 2.20 -11.01 46.68
C ALA A 331 2.19 -10.60 48.16
N GLU A 332 2.44 -9.32 48.47
CA GLU A 332 2.38 -8.76 49.81
C GLU A 332 0.95 -8.73 50.34
N LEU A 333 -0.03 -8.33 49.53
CA LEU A 333 -1.45 -8.40 49.88
C LEU A 333 -1.89 -9.84 50.19
N ARG A 334 -1.43 -10.82 49.38
CA ARG A 334 -1.68 -12.24 49.62
C ARG A 334 -1.03 -12.73 50.92
N ARG A 335 0.18 -12.26 51.23
CA ARG A 335 0.85 -12.55 52.52
C ARG A 335 0.11 -11.95 53.70
N LEU A 336 -0.31 -10.68 53.61
CA LEU A 336 -1.09 -10.00 54.63
C LEU A 336 -2.41 -10.74 54.90
N HIS A 337 -3.10 -11.16 53.85
CA HIS A 337 -4.31 -11.96 53.98
C HIS A 337 -4.04 -13.32 54.64
N ALA A 338 -2.96 -14.01 54.27
CA ALA A 338 -2.58 -15.28 54.91
C ALA A 338 -2.25 -15.11 56.41
N THR A 339 -1.65 -14.00 56.82
CA THR A 339 -1.27 -13.75 58.22
C THR A 339 -2.43 -13.19 59.06
N TYR A 340 -3.17 -12.20 58.57
CA TYR A 340 -4.21 -11.48 59.32
C TYR A 340 -5.65 -11.90 59.00
N GLY A 341 -5.87 -12.56 57.86
CA GLY A 341 -7.15 -13.15 57.45
C GLY A 341 -7.80 -14.04 58.51
N PRO A 342 -7.09 -15.02 59.12
CA PRO A 342 -7.70 -15.88 60.13
C PRO A 342 -8.14 -15.11 61.37
N TYR A 343 -7.36 -14.13 61.85
CA TYR A 343 -7.73 -13.32 63.02
C TYR A 343 -8.99 -12.49 62.78
N ARG A 344 -9.10 -11.86 61.61
CA ARG A 344 -10.30 -11.14 61.19
C ARG A 344 -11.51 -12.08 61.13
N ARG A 345 -11.36 -13.25 60.50
CA ARG A 345 -12.43 -14.24 60.36
C ARG A 345 -12.90 -14.77 61.72
N TYR A 346 -11.99 -15.02 62.66
CA TYR A 346 -12.38 -15.41 64.02
C TYR A 346 -13.17 -14.32 64.74
N ALA A 347 -12.81 -13.04 64.56
CA ALA A 347 -13.56 -11.93 65.15
C ALA A 347 -14.97 -11.79 64.58
N GLY A 348 -15.13 -11.88 63.24
CA GLY A 348 -16.43 -11.86 62.57
C GLY A 348 -17.32 -13.05 62.96
N LEU A 349 -16.76 -14.26 62.94
CA LEU A 349 -17.45 -15.48 63.34
C LEU A 349 -17.86 -15.46 64.82
N ALA A 350 -16.98 -14.98 65.71
CA ALA A 350 -17.29 -14.86 67.13
C ALA A 350 -18.45 -13.89 67.38
N ALA A 351 -18.50 -12.76 66.64
CA ALA A 351 -19.62 -11.82 66.71
C ALA A 351 -20.94 -12.45 66.20
N ALA A 352 -20.88 -13.18 65.08
CA ALA A 352 -22.06 -13.88 64.53
C ALA A 352 -22.57 -15.00 65.46
N ILE A 353 -21.66 -15.78 66.07
CA ILE A 353 -21.99 -16.80 67.07
C ILE A 353 -22.58 -16.17 68.33
N ALA A 354 -22.06 -15.03 68.79
CA ALA A 354 -22.60 -14.31 69.95
C ALA A 354 -24.06 -13.85 69.69
N LEU A 355 -24.34 -13.31 68.50
CA LEU A 355 -25.70 -12.95 68.09
C LEU A 355 -26.60 -14.19 67.97
N LEU A 356 -26.08 -15.30 67.42
CA LEU A 356 -26.81 -16.57 67.33
C LEU A 356 -27.17 -17.11 68.73
N LEU A 357 -26.23 -17.08 69.66
CA LEU A 357 -26.45 -17.50 71.04
C LEU A 357 -27.54 -16.66 71.71
N ILE A 358 -27.53 -15.34 71.51
CA ILE A 358 -28.59 -14.44 71.98
C ILE A 358 -29.94 -14.83 71.35
N THR A 359 -30.02 -15.02 70.02
CA THR A 359 -31.27 -15.49 69.37
C THR A 359 -31.77 -16.81 69.95
N CYS A 360 -30.89 -17.78 70.19
CA CYS A 360 -31.27 -19.09 70.72
C CYS A 360 -31.80 -19.00 72.16
N LEU A 361 -31.16 -18.20 73.02
CA LEU A 361 -31.63 -17.97 74.40
C LEU A 361 -33.00 -17.29 74.44
N LEU A 362 -33.23 -16.33 73.54
CA LEU A 362 -34.51 -15.63 73.40
C LEU A 362 -35.59 -16.54 72.80
N ALA A 363 -35.25 -17.32 71.77
CA ALA A 363 -36.14 -18.30 71.13
C ALA A 363 -36.57 -19.39 72.11
N TRP A 364 -35.62 -19.98 72.84
CA TRP A 364 -35.89 -20.97 73.87
C TRP A 364 -36.74 -20.39 75.01
N GLY A 365 -36.40 -19.17 75.44
CA GLY A 365 -37.15 -18.46 76.48
C GLY A 365 -38.60 -18.16 76.09
N LEU A 366 -38.82 -17.79 74.83
CA LEU A 366 -40.14 -17.56 74.25
C LEU A 366 -40.93 -18.86 74.07
N MET A 367 -40.31 -19.93 73.53
CA MET A 367 -40.93 -21.24 73.36
C MET A 367 -41.40 -21.81 74.69
N CYS A 368 -40.55 -21.79 75.73
CA CYS A 368 -40.94 -22.25 77.07
C CYS A 368 -41.81 -21.26 77.84
N GLY A 369 -41.86 -19.99 77.45
CA GLY A 369 -42.80 -19.00 77.97
C GLY A 369 -44.24 -19.22 77.47
N VAL A 370 -44.39 -19.55 76.19
CA VAL A 370 -45.69 -19.78 75.52
C VAL A 370 -46.21 -21.21 75.77
N CYS A 371 -45.37 -22.23 75.56
CA CYS A 371 -45.76 -23.65 75.64
C CYS A 371 -45.53 -24.28 77.02
N GLY A 372 -44.76 -23.66 77.92
CA GLY A 372 -44.36 -24.26 79.19
C GLY A 372 -45.50 -24.37 80.21
N LYS A 373 -45.46 -25.42 81.04
CA LYS A 373 -46.37 -25.59 82.19
C LYS A 373 -45.98 -24.66 83.36
N ARG A 374 -46.93 -24.40 84.27
CA ARG A 374 -46.67 -23.61 85.49
C ARG A 374 -45.67 -24.38 86.39
N PRO A 375 -44.72 -23.70 87.06
CA PRO A 375 -43.76 -24.37 87.93
C PRO A 375 -44.46 -24.86 89.21
N ASP A 376 -44.63 -26.17 89.34
CA ASP A 376 -45.17 -26.82 90.54
C ASP A 376 -44.04 -27.23 91.50
N VAL A 377 -44.31 -27.21 92.80
CA VAL A 377 -43.31 -27.43 93.89
C VAL A 377 -42.60 -28.80 93.81
N TYR A 378 -43.21 -29.78 93.13
CA TYR A 378 -42.67 -31.14 92.96
C TYR A 378 -42.14 -31.45 91.54
N GLY A 379 -42.29 -30.53 90.57
CA GLY A 379 -41.97 -30.74 89.15
C GLY A 379 -40.63 -30.16 88.72
N ALA A 380 -39.55 -30.47 89.44
CA ALA A 380 -38.22 -29.89 89.21
C ALA A 380 -37.50 -30.40 87.94
N SER A 381 -38.03 -31.43 87.25
CA SER A 381 -37.34 -32.12 86.15
C SER A 381 -37.88 -31.83 84.73
N ASP A 382 -38.91 -30.99 84.57
CA ASP A 382 -39.41 -30.66 83.22
C ASP A 382 -38.50 -29.60 82.56
N CYS A 383 -37.83 -29.99 81.47
CA CYS A 383 -36.94 -29.13 80.68
C CYS A 383 -37.60 -27.82 80.19
N CYS A 384 -38.94 -27.79 80.06
CA CYS A 384 -39.68 -26.64 79.54
C CYS A 384 -40.84 -26.23 80.47
N ASN A 385 -40.54 -25.33 81.41
CA ASN A 385 -41.51 -24.73 82.31
C ASN A 385 -41.48 -23.19 82.21
N LYS A 386 -42.56 -22.51 82.63
CA LYS A 386 -42.65 -21.03 82.53
C LYS A 386 -41.56 -20.30 83.33
N GLY A 387 -41.06 -20.92 84.41
CA GLY A 387 -39.93 -20.40 85.19
C GLY A 387 -38.60 -20.46 84.44
N ALA A 388 -38.36 -21.54 83.70
CA ALA A 388 -37.21 -21.74 82.83
C ALA A 388 -37.26 -20.78 81.64
N GLY A 389 -38.43 -20.57 81.04
CA GLY A 389 -38.63 -19.55 80.01
C GLY A 389 -38.27 -18.14 80.50
N SER A 390 -38.76 -17.74 81.68
CA SER A 390 -38.43 -16.45 82.29
C SER A 390 -36.92 -16.31 82.61
N LYS A 391 -36.28 -17.35 83.15
CA LYS A 391 -34.83 -17.36 83.41
C LYS A 391 -34.01 -17.30 82.11
N SER A 392 -34.45 -17.96 81.04
CA SER A 392 -33.81 -17.94 79.72
C SER A 392 -33.92 -16.56 79.05
N LEU A 393 -35.08 -15.91 79.08
CA LEU A 393 -35.24 -14.53 78.58
C LEU A 393 -34.37 -13.53 79.38
N LEU A 394 -34.30 -13.71 80.70
CA LEU A 394 -33.41 -12.91 81.55
C LEU A 394 -31.93 -13.15 81.21
N CYS A 395 -31.55 -14.40 80.96
CA CYS A 395 -30.20 -14.77 80.53
C CYS A 395 -29.86 -14.18 79.15
N GLY A 396 -30.78 -14.26 78.19
CA GLY A 396 -30.62 -13.64 76.87
C GLY A 396 -30.46 -12.12 76.93
N MET A 397 -31.25 -11.44 77.76
CA MET A 397 -31.08 -10.00 78.00
C MET A 397 -29.75 -9.68 78.69
N GLY A 398 -29.32 -10.49 79.66
CA GLY A 398 -28.00 -10.36 80.27
C GLY A 398 -26.86 -10.52 79.25
N ALA A 399 -26.96 -11.52 78.38
CA ALA A 399 -26.03 -11.75 77.28
C ALA A 399 -26.01 -10.59 76.28
N MET A 400 -27.17 -9.97 75.98
CA MET A 400 -27.24 -8.78 75.12
C MET A 400 -26.47 -7.59 75.70
N PHE A 401 -26.54 -7.34 77.01
CA PHE A 401 -25.77 -6.24 77.62
C PHE A 401 -24.27 -6.55 77.69
N LEU A 402 -23.90 -7.80 77.97
CA LEU A 402 -22.50 -8.22 78.08
C LEU A 402 -21.79 -8.30 76.72
N LEU A 403 -22.41 -8.98 75.75
CA LEU A 403 -21.81 -9.23 74.43
C LEU A 403 -22.16 -8.14 73.42
N GLY A 404 -23.26 -7.42 73.61
CA GLY A 404 -23.76 -6.43 72.63
C GLY A 404 -22.80 -5.26 72.41
N SER A 405 -22.10 -4.80 73.45
CA SER A 405 -21.07 -3.75 73.32
C SER A 405 -19.88 -4.24 72.47
N GLY A 406 -19.42 -5.48 72.69
CA GLY A 406 -18.34 -6.08 71.90
C GLY A 406 -18.74 -6.31 70.44
N VAL A 407 -19.95 -6.82 70.18
CA VAL A 407 -20.46 -7.03 68.81
C VAL A 407 -20.65 -5.71 68.08
N THR A 408 -21.20 -4.69 68.73
CA THR A 408 -21.36 -3.35 68.11
C THR A 408 -20.02 -2.68 67.81
N LEU A 409 -18.99 -2.91 68.64
CA LEU A 409 -17.62 -2.46 68.35
C LEU A 409 -17.05 -3.12 67.09
N VAL A 410 -17.19 -4.44 66.94
CA VAL A 410 -16.72 -5.17 65.75
C VAL A 410 -17.44 -4.65 64.49
N LEU A 411 -18.77 -4.48 64.56
CA LEU A 411 -19.56 -3.93 63.46
C LEU A 411 -19.15 -2.49 63.10
N LEU A 412 -18.83 -1.65 64.09
CA LEU A 412 -18.35 -0.29 63.85
C LEU A 412 -17.02 -0.30 63.08
N VAL A 413 -16.10 -1.18 63.43
CA VAL A 413 -14.81 -1.31 62.71
C VAL A 413 -15.05 -1.75 61.27
N TYR A 414 -15.87 -2.78 61.03
CA TYR A 414 -16.22 -3.21 59.66
C TYR A 414 -16.92 -2.12 58.87
N PHE A 415 -17.80 -1.33 59.49
CA PHE A 415 -18.48 -0.22 58.84
C PHE A 415 -17.51 0.87 58.43
N ILE A 416 -16.59 1.28 59.31
CA ILE A 416 -15.57 2.30 59.00
C ILE A 416 -14.66 1.82 57.87
N VAL A 417 -14.15 0.58 57.97
CA VAL A 417 -13.29 -0.01 56.93
C VAL A 417 -14.04 -0.11 55.61
N GLY A 418 -15.28 -0.61 55.62
CA GLY A 418 -16.10 -0.77 54.42
C GLY A 418 -16.41 0.56 53.72
N VAL A 419 -16.79 1.59 54.48
CA VAL A 419 -17.02 2.93 53.93
C VAL A 419 -15.73 3.54 53.40
N ALA A 420 -14.61 3.38 54.11
CA ALA A 420 -13.32 3.85 53.64
C ALA A 420 -12.91 3.16 52.33
N THR A 421 -13.00 1.83 52.24
CA THR A 421 -12.66 1.10 51.02
C THR A 421 -13.58 1.48 49.86
N GLN A 422 -14.89 1.61 50.11
CA GLN A 422 -15.83 2.02 49.07
C GLN A 422 -15.48 3.42 48.53
N ARG A 423 -15.25 4.40 49.42
CA ARG A 423 -15.02 5.79 49.01
C ARG A 423 -13.63 6.05 48.45
N PHE A 424 -12.59 5.45 49.03
CA PHE A 424 -11.20 5.72 48.63
C PHE A 424 -10.73 4.81 47.49
N VAL A 425 -11.33 3.63 47.31
CA VAL A 425 -10.88 2.64 46.32
C VAL A 425 -11.96 2.34 45.29
N CYS A 426 -13.18 1.95 45.67
CA CYS A 426 -14.18 1.49 44.69
C CYS A 426 -14.80 2.61 43.84
N ASP A 427 -15.30 3.66 44.49
CA ASP A 427 -15.93 4.82 43.82
C ASP A 427 -15.04 5.46 42.74
N PRO A 428 -13.72 5.70 42.95
CA PRO A 428 -12.89 6.28 41.89
C PRO A 428 -12.56 5.32 40.74
N LEU A 429 -12.55 4.01 41.01
CA LEU A 429 -12.34 2.99 39.98
C LEU A 429 -13.60 2.75 39.13
N THR A 430 -14.79 3.11 39.63
CA THR A 430 -16.08 2.88 38.96
C THR A 430 -16.66 4.13 38.32
N GLU A 431 -16.64 5.27 39.01
CA GLU A 431 -17.22 6.55 38.54
C GLU A 431 -16.26 7.73 38.80
N PRO A 432 -15.30 7.98 37.89
CA PRO A 432 -14.30 9.03 38.07
C PRO A 432 -14.82 10.48 37.88
N ARG A 433 -16.10 10.69 37.52
CA ARG A 433 -16.60 12.00 37.07
C ARG A 433 -16.93 13.02 38.18
N ASP A 434 -17.22 12.58 39.41
CA ASP A 434 -17.81 13.48 40.44
C ASP A 434 -17.06 13.54 41.79
N ASN A 435 -15.89 12.93 41.90
CA ASN A 435 -15.17 12.86 43.18
C ASN A 435 -14.06 13.91 43.30
N ARG A 436 -14.40 15.08 43.88
CA ARG A 436 -13.42 16.13 44.27
C ARG A 436 -12.32 15.65 45.22
N LEU A 437 -12.52 14.51 45.89
CA LEU A 437 -11.53 13.86 46.75
C LEU A 437 -10.32 13.32 45.98
N PHE A 438 -10.43 13.08 44.67
CA PHE A 438 -9.32 12.63 43.84
C PHE A 438 -8.36 13.74 43.43
N GLY A 439 -8.82 14.99 43.31
CA GLY A 439 -7.93 16.12 43.02
C GLY A 439 -6.84 16.33 44.08
N ASP A 440 -7.11 15.96 45.34
CA ASP A 440 -6.12 15.99 46.43
C ASP A 440 -5.23 14.73 46.48
N LEU A 441 -5.71 13.58 45.97
CA LEU A 441 -4.94 12.32 45.92
C LEU A 441 -4.00 12.28 44.70
N GLU A 442 -4.38 12.94 43.60
CA GLU A 442 -3.56 13.14 42.40
C GLU A 442 -2.28 13.94 42.68
N GLN A 443 -2.29 14.82 43.68
CA GLN A 443 -1.08 15.55 44.11
C GLN A 443 -0.08 14.66 44.87
N LEU A 444 -0.50 13.46 45.30
CA LEU A 444 0.29 12.52 46.08
C LEU A 444 0.98 11.44 45.21
N VAL A 445 0.43 11.15 44.02
CA VAL A 445 0.93 10.12 43.10
C VAL A 445 1.30 10.77 41.77
N ASP A 446 2.59 11.02 41.59
CA ASP A 446 3.19 11.67 40.42
C ASP A 446 3.18 10.70 39.22
N PHE A 447 1.99 10.38 38.70
CA PHE A 447 1.77 9.42 37.61
C PHE A 447 2.55 9.80 36.35
N GLU A 448 2.68 11.10 36.09
CA GLU A 448 3.51 11.64 35.00
C GLU A 448 4.99 11.24 35.15
N ASN A 449 5.56 11.36 36.35
CA ASN A 449 6.94 10.98 36.60
C ASN A 449 7.15 9.46 36.55
N MET A 450 6.13 8.68 36.92
CA MET A 450 6.19 7.21 36.85
C MET A 450 6.11 6.68 35.41
N VAL A 451 5.40 7.37 34.52
CA VAL A 451 5.19 6.96 33.12
C VAL A 451 6.21 7.59 32.17
N PHE A 452 6.49 8.89 32.31
CA PHE A 452 7.33 9.66 31.39
C PHE A 452 8.67 10.08 31.97
N ASN A 453 8.90 9.92 33.28
CA ASN A 453 10.12 10.37 33.97
C ASN A 453 10.48 11.85 33.67
N GLU A 454 9.47 12.66 33.32
CA GLU A 454 9.49 14.10 33.09
C GLU A 454 8.27 14.73 33.79
N ARG A 455 8.37 16.00 34.18
CA ARG A 455 7.26 16.84 34.65
C ARG A 455 7.06 17.98 33.66
N ARG A 456 6.28 17.75 32.61
CA ARG A 456 6.21 18.66 31.47
C ARG A 456 4.81 19.16 31.17
N ASP A 457 3.77 18.46 31.61
CA ASP A 457 2.39 18.83 31.30
C ASP A 457 1.44 18.61 32.50
N PRO A 458 0.89 19.69 33.09
CA PRO A 458 0.02 19.63 34.25
C PRO A 458 -1.35 18.97 33.99
N ASP A 459 -1.68 18.65 32.73
CA ASP A 459 -2.96 18.04 32.34
C ASP A 459 -2.90 16.50 32.24
N PHE A 460 -1.72 15.87 32.44
CA PHE A 460 -1.58 14.40 32.41
C PHE A 460 -1.87 13.77 33.78
N ASN A 461 -3.15 13.64 34.11
CA ASN A 461 -3.60 13.08 35.39
C ASN A 461 -4.12 11.64 35.23
N MET A 462 -3.96 10.82 36.27
CA MET A 462 -4.47 9.45 36.30
C MET A 462 -5.99 9.40 36.09
N THR A 463 -6.75 10.36 36.66
CA THR A 463 -8.20 10.43 36.47
C THR A 463 -8.56 10.79 35.03
N ALA A 464 -7.79 11.67 34.37
CA ALA A 464 -8.00 12.00 32.96
C ALA A 464 -7.72 10.79 32.06
N ALA A 465 -6.67 10.02 32.34
CA ALA A 465 -6.38 8.78 31.63
C ALA A 465 -7.49 7.72 31.83
N LEU A 466 -7.98 7.55 33.07
CA LEU A 466 -9.05 6.61 33.39
C LEU A 466 -10.39 7.03 32.76
N LEU A 467 -10.73 8.32 32.78
CA LEU A 467 -11.91 8.88 32.10
C LEU A 467 -11.88 8.61 30.60
N ARG A 468 -10.73 8.83 29.96
CA ARG A 468 -10.55 8.62 28.53
C ARG A 468 -10.62 7.14 28.17
N CYS A 469 -10.09 6.27 29.03
CA CYS A 469 -10.23 4.82 28.92
C CYS A 469 -11.70 4.39 29.01
N HIS A 470 -12.48 4.93 29.96
CA HIS A 470 -13.92 4.70 30.06
C HIS A 470 -14.71 5.19 28.83
N THR A 471 -14.19 6.19 28.10
CA THR A 471 -14.78 6.66 26.84
C THR A 471 -14.26 5.91 25.60
N ASN A 472 -13.59 4.77 25.78
CA ASN A 472 -13.00 3.95 24.70
C ASN A 472 -12.08 4.75 23.77
N GLN A 473 -11.34 5.73 24.30
CA GLN A 473 -10.33 6.44 23.52
C GLN A 473 -9.09 5.57 23.32
N THR A 474 -8.40 5.77 22.19
CA THR A 474 -7.19 5.03 21.88
C THR A 474 -6.08 5.37 22.86
N ILE A 475 -5.17 4.41 23.09
CA ILE A 475 -4.06 4.63 24.02
C ILE A 475 -3.19 5.83 23.63
N TYR A 476 -3.12 6.13 22.33
CA TYR A 476 -2.44 7.30 21.81
C TYR A 476 -3.03 8.61 22.37
N GLN A 477 -4.35 8.70 22.52
CA GLN A 477 -5.05 9.84 23.12
C GLN A 477 -5.06 9.79 24.66
N VAL A 478 -5.16 8.58 25.24
CA VAL A 478 -5.18 8.38 26.70
C VAL A 478 -3.84 8.73 27.34
N LEU A 479 -2.74 8.25 26.76
CA LEU A 479 -1.38 8.51 27.22
C LEU A 479 -0.75 9.77 26.59
N HIS A 480 -1.53 10.55 25.81
CA HIS A 480 -1.01 11.74 25.12
C HIS A 480 0.28 11.47 24.30
N LEU A 481 0.39 10.32 23.63
CA LEU A 481 1.55 9.97 22.79
C LEU A 481 1.80 10.95 21.64
N HIS A 482 0.84 11.84 21.35
CA HIS A 482 1.02 13.00 20.47
C HIS A 482 2.23 13.87 20.83
N ARG A 483 2.65 13.87 22.11
CA ARG A 483 3.85 14.60 22.57
C ARG A 483 5.15 14.06 21.98
N LEU A 484 5.18 12.76 21.70
CA LEU A 484 6.38 12.03 21.24
C LEU A 484 6.31 11.79 19.74
N LEU A 485 5.12 11.44 19.26
CA LEU A 485 4.84 11.28 17.85
C LEU A 485 3.63 12.09 17.45
N ASN A 486 3.83 13.27 16.88
CA ASN A 486 2.75 14.03 16.28
C ASN A 486 2.47 13.51 14.86
N LEU A 487 1.66 12.44 14.75
CA LEU A 487 1.34 11.75 13.50
C LEU A 487 0.92 12.72 12.37
N SER A 488 0.20 13.79 12.72
CA SER A 488 -0.28 14.81 11.78
C SER A 488 0.83 15.73 11.26
N ALA A 489 1.79 16.11 12.11
CA ALA A 489 2.93 16.93 11.72
C ALA A 489 3.94 16.12 10.91
N THR A 490 4.19 14.88 11.30
CA THR A 490 5.10 13.98 10.59
C THR A 490 4.53 13.63 9.22
N SER A 491 3.24 13.29 9.11
CA SER A 491 2.59 13.02 7.83
C SER A 491 2.58 14.25 6.91
N GLY A 492 2.31 15.44 7.45
CA GLY A 492 2.36 16.69 6.68
C GLY A 492 3.76 17.02 6.15
N THR A 493 4.79 16.78 6.95
CA THR A 493 6.20 16.99 6.56
C THR A 493 6.65 15.98 5.51
N VAL A 494 6.25 14.71 5.66
CA VAL A 494 6.47 13.64 4.68
C VAL A 494 5.78 13.99 3.36
N ARG A 495 4.51 14.41 3.42
CA ARG A 495 3.73 14.80 2.25
C ARG A 495 4.34 16.01 1.53
N GLN A 496 4.80 17.03 2.27
CA GLN A 496 5.50 18.17 1.67
C GLN A 496 6.85 17.79 1.08
N SER A 497 7.65 16.95 1.76
CA SER A 497 8.95 16.53 1.25
C SER A 497 8.80 15.70 -0.02
N LEU A 498 7.88 14.73 -0.02
CA LEU A 498 7.57 13.90 -1.18
C LEU A 498 6.99 14.76 -2.32
N ALA A 499 6.05 15.66 -2.03
CA ALA A 499 5.50 16.58 -3.02
C ALA A 499 6.56 17.51 -3.62
N ARG A 500 7.56 17.96 -2.84
CA ARG A 500 8.67 18.79 -3.36
C ARG A 500 9.60 18.00 -4.27
N HIS A 501 9.97 16.78 -3.90
CA HIS A 501 10.86 15.96 -4.72
C HIS A 501 10.16 15.39 -5.97
N VAL A 502 8.86 15.10 -5.86
CA VAL A 502 8.01 14.76 -7.01
C VAL A 502 7.78 15.99 -7.90
N ALA A 503 7.55 17.18 -7.33
CA ALA A 503 7.47 18.42 -8.10
C ALA A 503 8.80 18.78 -8.80
N ALA A 504 9.94 18.36 -8.26
CA ALA A 504 11.24 18.51 -8.91
C ALA A 504 11.36 17.65 -10.19
N LEU A 505 10.58 16.58 -10.34
CA LEU A 505 10.48 15.78 -11.57
C LEU A 505 9.55 16.41 -12.63
N ARG A 506 8.67 17.33 -12.23
CA ARG A 506 7.64 17.99 -13.07
C ARG A 506 8.19 18.85 -14.23
N PRO A 507 9.21 19.71 -14.05
CA PRO A 507 9.71 20.56 -15.14
C PRO A 507 10.51 19.80 -16.22
N LEU A 508 10.75 18.50 -16.04
CA LEU A 508 11.62 17.72 -16.93
C LEU A 508 10.87 17.03 -18.08
N LEU A 509 9.55 16.87 -17.95
CA LEU A 509 8.65 16.46 -19.04
C LEU A 509 7.86 17.65 -19.61
N ALA A 510 7.74 18.73 -18.85
CA ALA A 510 7.17 20.00 -19.29
C ALA A 510 8.30 20.98 -19.62
N ARG A 511 9.08 20.71 -20.67
CA ARG A 511 10.04 21.69 -21.18
C ARG A 511 9.29 22.77 -21.98
N GLY A 512 8.58 23.63 -21.25
CA GLY A 512 8.05 24.92 -21.73
C GLY A 512 6.75 24.84 -22.51
N ASP A 513 6.03 25.97 -22.53
CA ASP A 513 4.80 26.29 -23.29
C ASP A 513 4.85 26.04 -24.81
N GLN A 514 5.83 25.30 -25.33
CA GLN A 514 5.98 25.01 -26.75
C GLN A 514 5.86 23.50 -27.02
N PRO A 515 4.95 23.09 -27.92
CA PRO A 515 4.79 21.69 -28.28
C PRO A 515 6.11 21.14 -28.85
N VAL A 516 6.53 19.99 -28.33
CA VAL A 516 7.69 19.25 -28.84
C VAL A 516 7.41 18.86 -30.29
N SER A 517 8.20 19.41 -31.21
CA SER A 517 8.16 19.06 -32.63
C SER A 517 9.50 18.41 -33.01
N ILE A 518 9.46 17.12 -33.28
CA ILE A 518 10.60 16.31 -33.70
C ILE A 518 10.96 16.65 -35.16
N LEU A 519 9.96 16.74 -36.04
CA LEU A 519 10.14 17.24 -37.41
C LEU A 519 9.40 18.57 -37.59
N ARG A 520 10.14 19.64 -37.86
CA ARG A 520 9.57 20.94 -38.21
C ARG A 520 8.73 20.86 -39.49
N ALA A 521 7.73 21.72 -39.62
CA ALA A 521 6.89 21.85 -40.82
C ALA A 521 7.66 21.85 -42.16
N PRO A 522 8.75 22.63 -42.35
CA PRO A 522 9.52 22.62 -43.60
C PRO A 522 10.12 21.24 -43.94
N ALA A 523 10.58 20.48 -42.95
CA ALA A 523 11.13 19.14 -43.15
C ALA A 523 10.05 18.17 -43.63
N ARG A 524 8.84 18.27 -43.04
CA ARG A 524 7.68 17.43 -43.44
C ARG A 524 7.26 17.70 -44.87
N ASP A 525 7.24 18.95 -45.29
CA ASP A 525 6.87 19.31 -46.66
C ASP A 525 7.93 18.86 -47.68
N LYS A 526 9.22 18.92 -47.33
CA LYS A 526 10.29 18.38 -48.17
C LYS A 526 10.22 16.85 -48.29
N LEU A 527 9.91 16.15 -47.20
CA LEU A 527 9.71 14.70 -47.22
C LEU A 527 8.47 14.30 -48.04
N ARG A 528 7.37 15.06 -47.98
CA ARG A 528 6.21 14.86 -48.86
C ARG A 528 6.57 15.04 -50.32
N ARG A 529 7.29 16.11 -50.66
CA ARG A 529 7.80 16.33 -52.03
C ARG A 529 8.73 15.23 -52.50
N LEU A 530 9.53 14.64 -51.60
CA LEU A 530 10.34 13.47 -51.92
C LEU A 530 9.48 12.23 -52.18
N ALA A 531 8.46 11.99 -51.37
CA ALA A 531 7.49 10.91 -51.57
C ALA A 531 6.75 11.06 -52.91
N ASP A 532 6.44 12.30 -53.31
CA ASP A 532 5.76 12.65 -54.56
C ASP A 532 6.70 12.95 -55.74
N SER A 533 8.01 12.70 -55.61
CA SER A 533 9.02 13.00 -56.64
C SER A 533 8.93 12.13 -57.90
N GLY A 534 8.04 11.12 -57.91
CA GLY A 534 7.88 10.13 -58.98
C GLY A 534 8.89 8.98 -58.91
N LEU A 535 9.83 8.98 -57.96
CA LEU A 535 10.82 7.89 -57.80
C LEU A 535 10.19 6.53 -57.47
N SER A 536 9.08 6.54 -56.74
CA SER A 536 8.37 5.31 -56.33
C SER A 536 7.61 4.65 -57.47
N ASP A 537 7.11 5.47 -58.39
CA ASP A 537 6.20 5.04 -59.47
C ASP A 537 6.96 4.75 -60.79
N PHE A 538 8.28 4.91 -60.78
CA PHE A 538 9.11 4.73 -61.96
C PHE A 538 9.36 3.26 -62.29
N ASP A 539 8.99 2.88 -63.50
CA ASP A 539 9.10 1.51 -64.02
C ASP A 539 10.53 1.20 -64.49
N PHE A 540 11.42 0.90 -63.54
CA PHE A 540 12.79 0.45 -63.82
C PHE A 540 12.81 -0.88 -64.59
N ASP A 541 11.75 -1.69 -64.47
CA ASP A 541 11.66 -2.99 -65.13
C ASP A 541 11.52 -2.82 -66.66
N ARG A 542 10.93 -1.72 -67.15
CA ARG A 542 10.98 -1.38 -68.60
C ARG A 542 12.39 -1.15 -69.12
N ILE A 543 13.28 -0.53 -68.34
CA ILE A 543 14.68 -0.33 -68.74
C ILE A 543 15.37 -1.70 -68.79
N LEU A 544 15.14 -2.56 -67.80
CA LEU A 544 15.72 -3.90 -67.73
C LEU A 544 15.22 -4.78 -68.88
N ALA A 545 13.91 -4.78 -69.17
CA ALA A 545 13.32 -5.53 -70.29
C ALA A 545 13.86 -5.06 -71.64
N ALA A 546 14.07 -3.76 -71.83
CA ALA A 546 14.68 -3.22 -73.04
C ALA A 546 16.14 -3.66 -73.23
N LEU A 547 16.85 -4.07 -72.17
CA LEU A 547 18.24 -4.55 -72.24
C LEU A 547 18.35 -6.06 -72.52
N GLU A 548 17.26 -6.81 -72.37
CA GLU A 548 17.22 -8.26 -72.64
C GLU A 548 17.07 -8.60 -74.13
N THR A 549 16.75 -7.62 -74.99
CA THR A 549 16.60 -7.83 -76.44
C THR A 549 17.94 -8.02 -77.15
N ASN A 550 18.00 -8.98 -78.08
CA ASN A 550 19.20 -9.22 -78.90
C ASN A 550 19.49 -8.01 -79.80
N MET A 551 20.68 -7.42 -79.71
CA MET A 551 21.03 -6.18 -80.43
C MET A 551 21.08 -6.33 -81.96
N THR A 552 21.34 -7.53 -82.49
CA THR A 552 21.43 -7.81 -83.93
C THR A 552 20.92 -9.22 -84.25
N THR A 553 20.16 -9.38 -85.34
CA THR A 553 19.56 -10.66 -85.75
C THR A 553 20.56 -11.71 -86.25
N LEU A 554 21.73 -11.28 -86.71
CA LEU A 554 22.85 -12.14 -87.11
C LEU A 554 24.12 -11.74 -86.37
N ALA A 555 25.00 -12.72 -86.10
CA ALA A 555 26.33 -12.44 -85.55
C ALA A 555 27.21 -11.73 -86.60
N LEU A 556 27.45 -10.43 -86.43
CA LEU A 556 28.22 -9.61 -87.38
C LEU A 556 29.64 -10.17 -87.66
N ASP A 557 30.25 -10.84 -86.68
CA ASP A 557 31.58 -11.45 -86.79
C ASP A 557 31.62 -12.60 -87.80
N SER A 558 30.62 -13.49 -87.75
CA SER A 558 30.54 -14.63 -88.68
C SER A 558 30.26 -14.15 -90.10
N LEU A 559 29.42 -13.12 -90.24
CA LEU A 559 29.13 -12.47 -91.52
C LEU A 559 30.38 -11.81 -92.12
N ALA A 560 31.15 -11.05 -91.33
CA ALA A 560 32.38 -10.40 -91.78
C ALA A 560 33.45 -11.40 -92.24
N ARG A 561 33.66 -12.49 -91.48
CA ARG A 561 34.58 -13.58 -91.87
C ARG A 561 34.14 -14.26 -93.15
N GLN A 562 32.85 -14.54 -93.29
CA GLN A 562 32.33 -15.18 -94.49
C GLN A 562 32.45 -14.27 -95.73
N LEU A 563 32.22 -12.97 -95.59
CA LEU A 563 32.42 -12.00 -96.67
C LEU A 563 33.87 -11.98 -97.15
N ASN A 564 34.83 -12.05 -96.24
CA ASN A 564 36.25 -12.08 -96.57
C ASN A 564 36.66 -13.39 -97.26
N ASN A 565 36.11 -14.53 -96.81
CA ASN A 565 36.32 -15.84 -97.44
C ASN A 565 35.74 -15.90 -98.86
N THR A 566 34.54 -15.36 -99.05
CA THR A 566 33.91 -15.27 -100.38
C THR A 566 34.75 -14.37 -101.30
N ALA A 567 35.22 -13.21 -100.81
CA ALA A 567 36.11 -12.33 -101.55
C ALA A 567 37.45 -13.00 -101.91
N ALA A 568 38.03 -13.79 -101.01
CA ALA A 568 39.27 -14.54 -101.26
C ALA A 568 39.09 -15.65 -102.30
N SER A 569 37.87 -16.14 -102.52
CA SER A 569 37.57 -17.21 -103.49
C SER A 569 37.23 -16.71 -104.90
N LEU A 570 37.05 -15.40 -105.08
CA LEU A 570 36.63 -14.75 -106.33
C LEU A 570 37.82 -14.10 -107.08
N GLN A 571 39.03 -14.66 -106.97
CA GLN A 571 40.31 -14.10 -107.51
C GLN A 571 40.42 -14.10 -109.05
N GLN A 572 39.34 -13.81 -109.77
CA GLN A 572 39.32 -13.63 -111.22
C GLN A 572 39.40 -12.13 -111.55
N PRO A 573 40.13 -11.72 -112.60
CA PRO A 573 40.30 -10.31 -112.97
C PRO A 573 38.98 -9.60 -113.31
N LEU A 574 37.95 -10.34 -113.75
CA LEU A 574 36.62 -9.78 -114.07
C LEU A 574 35.85 -9.22 -112.86
N PHE A 575 36.16 -9.67 -111.63
CA PHE A 575 35.37 -9.34 -110.43
C PHE A 575 36.15 -8.51 -109.39
N ALA A 576 37.21 -7.81 -109.83
CA ALA A 576 38.09 -7.05 -108.94
C ALA A 576 37.37 -5.91 -108.18
N GLU A 577 36.27 -5.37 -108.70
CA GLU A 577 35.45 -4.35 -108.03
C GLU A 577 34.58 -4.97 -106.91
N GLN A 578 33.96 -6.11 -107.18
CA GLN A 578 33.11 -6.86 -106.23
C GLN A 578 33.95 -7.41 -105.07
N VAL A 579 35.17 -7.90 -105.35
CA VAL A 579 36.13 -8.32 -104.32
C VAL A 579 36.51 -7.15 -103.40
N ARG A 580 36.76 -5.96 -103.97
CA ARG A 580 37.03 -4.75 -103.17
C ARG A 580 35.81 -4.33 -102.35
N SER A 581 34.61 -4.35 -102.94
CA SER A 581 33.37 -4.01 -102.23
C SER A 581 33.07 -4.98 -101.08
N LEU A 582 33.18 -6.30 -101.30
CA LEU A 582 33.00 -7.33 -100.26
C LEU A 582 34.01 -7.18 -99.12
N ARG A 583 35.29 -6.89 -99.43
CA ARG A 583 36.31 -6.62 -98.40
C ARG A 583 36.02 -5.32 -97.63
N SER A 584 35.58 -4.28 -98.32
CA SER A 584 35.21 -3.01 -97.66
C SER A 584 33.97 -3.16 -96.78
N ALA A 585 32.97 -3.95 -97.19
CA ALA A 585 31.80 -4.28 -96.39
C ALA A 585 32.17 -5.13 -95.17
N ALA A 586 33.07 -6.12 -95.34
CA ALA A 586 33.61 -6.90 -94.22
C ALA A 586 34.39 -6.03 -93.22
N ALA A 587 35.19 -5.08 -93.71
CA ALA A 587 35.92 -4.12 -92.87
C ALA A 587 34.97 -3.15 -92.15
N ALA A 588 33.92 -2.66 -92.82
CA ALA A 588 32.89 -1.81 -92.22
C ALA A 588 32.09 -2.54 -91.14
N LEU A 589 31.75 -3.82 -91.34
CA LEU A 589 31.13 -4.66 -90.30
C LEU A 589 32.07 -4.89 -89.12
N ALA A 590 33.35 -5.13 -89.37
CA ALA A 590 34.34 -5.29 -88.31
C ALA A 590 34.56 -4.00 -87.51
N ALA A 591 34.47 -2.83 -88.16
CA ALA A 591 34.52 -1.51 -87.52
C ALA A 591 33.26 -1.27 -86.67
N LEU A 592 32.05 -1.48 -87.22
CA LEU A 592 30.79 -1.38 -86.47
C LEU A 592 30.77 -2.30 -85.25
N MET A 593 31.30 -3.51 -85.37
CA MET A 593 31.42 -4.43 -84.25
C MET A 593 32.37 -3.92 -83.16
N ARG A 594 33.51 -3.35 -83.56
CA ARG A 594 34.54 -2.87 -82.62
C ARG A 594 34.17 -1.56 -81.95
N ASP A 595 33.65 -0.61 -82.71
CA ASP A 595 33.51 0.78 -82.32
C ASP A 595 32.09 1.12 -81.84
N VAL A 596 31.11 0.24 -82.11
CA VAL A 596 29.71 0.44 -81.74
C VAL A 596 29.19 -0.72 -80.90
N LEU A 597 29.18 -1.96 -81.43
CA LEU A 597 28.54 -3.09 -80.74
C LEU A 597 29.24 -3.48 -79.42
N ARG A 598 30.58 -3.55 -79.39
CA ARG A 598 31.34 -3.87 -78.15
C ARG A 598 31.13 -2.81 -77.05
N PRO A 599 31.26 -1.49 -77.34
CA PRO A 599 30.91 -0.46 -76.37
C PRO A 599 29.46 -0.51 -75.91
N MET A 600 28.51 -0.83 -76.79
CA MET A 600 27.10 -0.98 -76.42
C MET A 600 26.87 -2.14 -75.45
N LEU A 601 27.51 -3.29 -75.65
CA LEU A 601 27.45 -4.42 -74.70
C LEU A 601 27.98 -4.00 -73.32
N HIS A 602 29.11 -3.30 -73.27
CA HIS A 602 29.65 -2.80 -72.01
C HIS A 602 28.71 -1.80 -71.32
N THR A 603 28.19 -0.83 -72.08
CA THR A 603 27.25 0.19 -71.61
C THR A 603 25.94 -0.45 -71.11
N SER A 604 25.44 -1.48 -71.79
CA SER A 604 24.23 -2.22 -71.39
C SER A 604 24.42 -2.97 -70.07
N ALA A 605 25.57 -3.60 -69.85
CA ALA A 605 25.89 -4.28 -68.60
C ALA A 605 26.01 -3.29 -67.44
N GLN A 606 26.64 -2.13 -67.68
CA GLN A 606 26.75 -1.07 -66.68
C GLN A 606 25.38 -0.46 -66.35
N LEU A 607 24.53 -0.24 -67.36
CA LEU A 607 23.17 0.27 -67.17
C LEU A 607 22.30 -0.74 -66.40
N ASN A 608 22.38 -2.04 -66.71
CA ASN A 608 21.68 -3.09 -65.98
C ASN A 608 22.09 -3.10 -64.49
N SER A 609 23.40 -3.08 -64.20
CA SER A 609 23.90 -3.04 -62.81
C SER A 609 23.48 -1.77 -62.08
N THR A 610 23.42 -0.62 -62.77
CA THR A 610 23.03 0.66 -62.15
C THR A 610 21.51 0.72 -61.89
N ALA A 611 20.71 0.26 -62.85
CA ALA A 611 19.25 0.22 -62.75
C ALA A 611 18.76 -0.77 -61.66
N THR A 612 19.39 -1.95 -61.56
CA THR A 612 19.08 -2.93 -60.49
C THR A 612 19.43 -2.40 -59.11
N LYS A 613 20.61 -1.78 -58.93
CA LYS A 613 21.00 -1.14 -57.67
C LYS A 613 20.03 -0.03 -57.26
N LEU A 614 19.58 0.78 -58.21
CA LEU A 614 18.64 1.87 -57.96
C LEU A 614 17.26 1.33 -57.57
N ARG A 615 16.73 0.34 -58.31
CA ARG A 615 15.46 -0.31 -58.01
C ARG A 615 15.45 -0.93 -56.61
N ASP A 616 16.48 -1.70 -56.27
CA ASP A 616 16.52 -2.43 -55.00
C ASP A 616 16.87 -1.49 -53.83
N GLY A 617 17.68 -0.46 -54.07
CA GLY A 617 18.06 0.55 -53.08
C GLY A 617 16.91 1.46 -52.65
N LEU A 618 15.92 1.71 -53.53
CA LEU A 618 14.77 2.58 -53.25
C LEU A 618 13.65 1.93 -52.42
N ARG A 619 13.70 0.61 -52.18
CA ARG A 619 12.61 -0.11 -51.49
C ARG A 619 12.68 -0.03 -49.96
N PHE A 620 13.83 0.23 -49.34
CA PHE A 620 13.97 0.47 -47.88
C PHE A 620 13.18 -0.48 -46.95
N ASN A 621 13.08 -1.77 -47.30
CA ASN A 621 12.27 -2.77 -46.56
C ASN A 621 10.75 -2.49 -46.52
N HIS A 622 10.27 -1.60 -47.39
CA HIS A 622 8.87 -1.28 -47.65
C HIS A 622 8.52 -1.60 -49.12
N SER A 623 7.24 -1.49 -49.46
CA SER A 623 6.75 -1.66 -50.84
C SER A 623 7.31 -0.61 -51.79
N SER A 624 7.38 0.64 -51.35
CA SER A 624 7.85 1.80 -52.13
C SER A 624 8.51 2.85 -51.24
N LEU A 625 9.28 3.76 -51.85
CA LEU A 625 9.88 4.90 -51.15
C LEU A 625 8.81 5.81 -50.54
N LYS A 626 7.70 6.02 -51.26
CA LYS A 626 6.54 6.81 -50.81
C LYS A 626 5.89 6.22 -49.58
N ASP A 627 5.68 4.90 -49.56
CA ASP A 627 5.10 4.21 -48.40
C ASP A 627 6.03 4.28 -47.19
N ALA A 628 7.35 4.11 -47.41
CA ALA A 628 8.35 4.24 -46.36
C ALA A 628 8.32 5.63 -45.72
N ILE A 629 8.38 6.69 -46.54
CA ILE A 629 8.38 8.08 -46.03
C ILE A 629 7.06 8.40 -45.31
N THR A 630 5.92 8.00 -45.87
CA THR A 630 4.60 8.27 -45.28
C THR A 630 4.44 7.56 -43.94
N TYR A 631 4.85 6.29 -43.86
CA TYR A 631 4.82 5.50 -42.63
C TYR A 631 5.72 6.12 -41.54
N LEU A 632 6.96 6.48 -41.89
CA LEU A 632 7.91 7.06 -40.94
C LEU A 632 7.48 8.48 -40.50
N MET A 633 6.86 9.26 -41.38
CA MET A 633 6.25 10.54 -41.03
C MET A 633 5.04 10.38 -40.10
N HIS A 634 4.22 9.35 -40.29
CA HIS A 634 3.09 9.06 -39.41
C HIS A 634 3.56 8.67 -38.00
N GLU A 635 4.50 7.73 -37.89
CA GLU A 635 5.06 7.31 -36.59
C GLU A 635 5.71 8.47 -35.84
N THR A 636 6.44 9.36 -36.54
CA THR A 636 7.02 10.55 -35.90
C THR A 636 5.97 11.55 -35.42
N SER A 637 4.83 11.65 -36.12
CA SER A 637 3.71 12.49 -35.67
C SER A 637 2.98 11.88 -34.48
N GLU A 638 2.80 10.55 -34.41
CA GLU A 638 2.24 9.88 -33.24
C GLU A 638 3.12 10.06 -32.00
N ALA A 639 4.44 9.97 -32.18
CA ALA A 639 5.40 10.23 -31.11
C ALA A 639 5.31 11.67 -30.58
N GLU A 640 5.18 12.66 -31.47
CA GLU A 640 4.96 14.05 -31.06
C GLU A 640 3.64 14.25 -30.32
N VAL A 641 2.55 13.62 -30.78
CA VAL A 641 1.25 13.68 -30.07
C VAL A 641 1.39 13.08 -28.67
N PHE A 642 1.95 11.88 -28.56
CA PHE A 642 2.18 11.22 -27.26
C PHE A 642 3.03 12.07 -26.30
N LEU A 643 4.12 12.66 -26.80
CA LEU A 643 4.99 13.53 -25.99
C LEU A 643 4.28 14.81 -25.52
N ASN A 644 3.34 15.34 -26.30
CA ASN A 644 2.65 16.59 -26.00
C ASN A 644 1.35 16.39 -25.19
N THR A 645 0.67 15.25 -25.31
CA THR A 645 -0.63 15.00 -24.63
C THR A 645 -0.52 13.97 -23.51
N GLU A 646 -0.18 12.71 -23.84
CA GLU A 646 -0.22 11.59 -22.89
C GLU A 646 0.98 11.56 -21.93
N GLY A 647 2.15 12.01 -22.38
CA GLY A 647 3.37 12.06 -21.58
C GLY A 647 3.19 12.89 -20.30
N PRO A 648 2.75 14.15 -20.40
CA PRO A 648 2.46 14.99 -19.24
C PRO A 648 1.34 14.44 -18.34
N GLU A 649 0.25 13.91 -18.91
CA GLU A 649 -0.87 13.36 -18.12
C GLU A 649 -0.47 12.12 -17.31
N ARG A 650 0.32 11.20 -17.88
CA ARG A 650 0.74 9.99 -17.15
C ARG A 650 1.71 10.30 -16.02
N VAL A 651 2.52 11.34 -16.17
CA VAL A 651 3.39 11.85 -15.10
C VAL A 651 2.54 12.52 -14.02
N GLN A 652 1.55 13.33 -14.39
CA GLN A 652 0.61 13.93 -13.45
C GLN A 652 -0.22 12.87 -12.68
N ASN A 653 -0.59 11.76 -13.32
CA ASN A 653 -1.28 10.66 -12.66
C ASN A 653 -0.33 9.81 -11.78
N ALA A 654 0.97 9.80 -12.06
CA ALA A 654 1.97 9.21 -11.16
C ALA A 654 2.15 10.06 -9.89
N ASP A 655 2.06 11.39 -9.99
CA ASP A 655 2.04 12.31 -8.82
C ASP A 655 0.85 12.03 -7.89
N ALA A 656 -0.27 11.53 -8.43
CA ALA A 656 -1.49 11.22 -7.68
C ALA A 656 -1.42 9.88 -6.92
N TYR A 657 -0.46 9.01 -7.21
CA TYR A 657 -0.38 7.66 -6.62
C TYR A 657 0.22 7.62 -5.19
N PRO A 658 1.29 8.36 -4.84
CA PRO A 658 1.86 8.29 -3.49
C PRO A 658 1.03 9.04 -2.44
N GLY A 659 0.23 10.05 -2.84
CA GLY A 659 -0.61 10.82 -1.94
C GLY A 659 -1.56 9.96 -1.10
N PRO A 660 -2.42 9.15 -1.75
CA PRO A 660 -3.34 8.22 -1.07
C PRO A 660 -2.66 7.03 -0.38
N LEU A 661 -1.47 6.62 -0.85
CA LEU A 661 -0.71 5.51 -0.23
C LEU A 661 -0.04 5.93 1.08
N VAL A 662 0.48 7.15 1.14
CA VAL A 662 0.96 7.77 2.39
C VAL A 662 -0.23 8.09 3.29
N GLU A 663 -1.37 8.53 2.74
CA GLU A 663 -2.63 8.71 3.49
C GLU A 663 -3.12 7.39 4.09
N ALA A 664 -3.07 6.27 3.35
CA ALA A 664 -3.46 4.95 3.83
C ALA A 664 -2.52 4.43 4.93
N VAL A 665 -1.20 4.63 4.81
CA VAL A 665 -0.24 4.24 5.86
C VAL A 665 -0.42 5.07 7.13
N VAL A 666 -0.90 6.31 7.00
CA VAL A 666 -1.18 7.21 8.12
C VAL A 666 -2.58 6.97 8.72
N GLU A 667 -3.60 6.69 7.92
CA GLU A 667 -4.96 6.31 8.35
C GLU A 667 -4.98 4.93 9.03
N ILE A 668 -4.18 3.96 8.55
CA ILE A 668 -3.97 2.69 9.26
C ILE A 668 -3.44 2.94 10.68
N ASN A 669 -2.74 4.06 10.91
CA ASN A 669 -2.16 4.42 12.20
C ASN A 669 -3.09 5.24 13.11
N SER A 670 -4.12 5.92 12.56
CA SER A 670 -5.09 6.67 13.37
C SER A 670 -6.23 5.80 13.88
N ASP A 671 -6.67 4.82 13.09
CA ASP A 671 -7.92 4.10 13.34
C ASP A 671 -7.74 2.66 13.84
N ASN A 672 -6.56 2.05 13.66
CA ASN A 672 -6.37 0.62 13.94
C ASN A 672 -5.48 0.29 15.15
N VAL A 673 -5.10 1.26 15.98
CA VAL A 673 -4.47 0.97 17.27
C VAL A 673 -5.53 1.00 18.36
N CYS A 674 -6.04 -0.20 18.65
CA CYS A 674 -6.95 -0.58 19.75
C CYS A 674 -8.45 -0.52 19.47
N SER A 675 -8.99 -1.63 18.97
CA SER A 675 -10.26 -2.16 19.48
C SER A 675 -10.02 -3.58 19.99
N SER A 676 -9.45 -3.71 21.19
CA SER A 676 -9.60 -4.93 21.99
C SER A 676 -10.72 -4.67 22.97
N THR A 677 -11.94 -5.04 22.59
CA THR A 677 -13.09 -5.10 23.49
C THR A 677 -13.38 -6.57 23.74
N TYR A 678 -13.14 -7.05 24.97
CA TYR A 678 -13.50 -8.40 25.39
C TYR A 678 -15.01 -8.47 25.64
N GLY A 679 -15.67 -9.37 24.92
CA GLY A 679 -17.06 -9.76 25.14
C GLY A 679 -17.35 -11.11 24.52
N ASN A 680 -17.14 -12.18 25.30
CA ASN A 680 -17.58 -13.57 25.11
C ASN A 680 -17.45 -14.23 23.72
N ASN A 681 -16.56 -15.23 23.65
CA ASN A 681 -16.52 -16.28 22.62
C ASN A 681 -16.53 -15.82 21.15
N LYS A 682 -15.36 -15.42 20.65
CA LYS A 682 -14.83 -15.77 19.32
C LYS A 682 -13.43 -15.16 19.16
N VAL A 683 -12.47 -16.01 18.78
CA VAL A 683 -11.19 -15.56 18.24
C VAL A 683 -11.48 -15.11 16.82
N GLU A 684 -11.50 -13.80 16.58
CA GLU A 684 -11.63 -13.23 15.24
C GLU A 684 -10.25 -12.70 14.82
N TYR A 685 -9.71 -13.28 13.77
CA TYR A 685 -8.50 -12.82 13.09
C TYR A 685 -8.79 -11.44 12.48
N CYS A 686 -7.85 -10.49 12.58
CA CYS A 686 -7.87 -9.29 11.76
C CYS A 686 -7.75 -9.68 10.28
N GLU A 687 -8.90 -9.87 9.62
CA GLU A 687 -8.97 -10.11 8.19
C GLU A 687 -8.88 -8.76 7.46
N TYR A 688 -7.80 -8.59 6.68
CA TYR A 688 -7.59 -7.45 5.80
C TYR A 688 -8.69 -7.39 4.74
N ASN A 689 -9.67 -6.49 4.88
CA ASN A 689 -10.63 -6.21 3.82
C ASN A 689 -10.20 -4.97 3.02
N VAL A 690 -9.27 -5.17 2.08
CA VAL A 690 -9.01 -4.21 1.00
C VAL A 690 -10.19 -4.26 0.03
N ARG A 691 -11.29 -3.57 0.36
CA ARG A 691 -12.40 -3.40 -0.57
C ARG A 691 -13.09 -2.07 -0.37
N SER A 692 -12.58 -1.04 -1.06
CA SER A 692 -13.36 -0.26 -2.04
C SER A 692 -12.67 1.08 -2.36
N ARG A 693 -12.06 1.13 -3.55
CA ARG A 693 -12.07 2.24 -4.52
C ARG A 693 -10.96 1.98 -5.55
N GLN A 694 -11.19 0.97 -6.39
CA GLN A 694 -10.59 0.99 -7.73
C GLN A 694 -11.50 1.83 -8.62
N PRO A 695 -10.98 2.83 -9.36
CA PRO A 695 -11.64 3.26 -10.59
C PRO A 695 -11.49 2.14 -11.61
N HIS A 696 -12.56 1.89 -12.37
CA HIS A 696 -12.67 0.84 -13.39
C HIS A 696 -11.39 0.65 -14.24
N PRO A 697 -10.92 -0.59 -14.45
CA PRO A 697 -10.16 -0.95 -15.63
C PRO A 697 -11.10 -1.61 -16.63
N SER A 698 -11.35 -0.93 -17.74
CA SER A 698 -11.81 -1.57 -18.98
C SER A 698 -10.76 -2.56 -19.46
N SER A 699 -11.16 -3.82 -19.55
CA SER A 699 -10.72 -4.83 -20.53
C SER A 699 -9.22 -5.13 -20.62
N ILE A 700 -8.80 -6.32 -20.17
CA ILE A 700 -8.01 -7.30 -20.95
C ILE A 700 -7.96 -8.61 -20.16
N VAL A 701 -8.45 -9.66 -20.80
CA VAL A 701 -8.47 -11.06 -20.37
C VAL A 701 -7.12 -11.69 -20.69
N ILE A 702 -6.47 -12.36 -19.72
CA ILE A 702 -5.48 -13.41 -20.01
C ILE A 702 -5.69 -14.57 -19.03
N TRP A 703 -6.00 -15.74 -19.59
CA TRP A 703 -6.09 -17.04 -18.96
C TRP A 703 -4.71 -17.59 -18.57
N SER A 704 -4.58 -18.21 -17.40
CA SER A 704 -3.77 -19.43 -17.25
C SER A 704 -4.27 -20.26 -16.07
N GLY A 705 -4.73 -21.48 -16.35
CA GLY A 705 -5.16 -22.43 -15.34
C GLY A 705 -4.00 -23.25 -14.77
N ALA A 706 -4.13 -23.64 -13.50
CA ALA A 706 -3.45 -24.79 -12.93
C ALA A 706 -4.38 -25.43 -11.88
N ARG A 707 -4.52 -26.75 -11.98
CA ARG A 707 -5.47 -27.61 -11.25
C ARG A 707 -5.02 -27.83 -9.81
N ASP A 708 -5.98 -27.72 -8.88
CA ASP A 708 -5.89 -28.35 -7.56
C ASP A 708 -6.35 -29.81 -7.64
N VAL A 709 -5.51 -30.71 -7.12
CA VAL A 709 -5.84 -32.08 -6.73
C VAL A 709 -5.31 -32.28 -5.33
N THR A 710 -6.20 -32.50 -4.37
CA THR A 710 -6.08 -33.27 -3.11
C THR A 710 -7.32 -32.95 -2.29
N GLY A 711 -8.08 -33.84 -1.65
CA GLY A 711 -7.85 -35.20 -1.23
C GLY A 711 -8.59 -35.34 0.11
N ARG A 712 -9.88 -35.72 0.06
CA ARG A 712 -10.69 -36.04 1.25
C ARG A 712 -10.09 -37.25 1.97
N VAL A 713 -9.93 -37.17 3.29
CA VAL A 713 -10.00 -38.34 4.17
C VAL A 713 -10.83 -37.98 5.41
N THR A 714 -11.75 -38.88 5.69
CA THR A 714 -12.82 -38.87 6.69
C THR A 714 -12.44 -39.61 7.98
N SER A 715 -13.07 -39.19 9.10
CA SER A 715 -13.58 -40.04 10.21
C SER A 715 -12.64 -40.44 11.36
N PRO A 716 -13.14 -40.89 12.54
CA PRO A 716 -14.01 -40.15 13.49
C PRO A 716 -13.65 -40.38 14.99
N ALA A 717 -14.37 -39.63 15.85
CA ALA A 717 -14.94 -39.98 17.17
C ALA A 717 -14.18 -40.89 18.17
N ALA A 718 -13.88 -40.30 19.33
CA ALA A 718 -14.30 -40.75 20.66
C ALA A 718 -14.38 -39.54 21.60
#